data_AF-A0A1C5K1R7-F1
#
_entry.id   AF-A0A1C5K1R7-F1
#
_cell.length_a   1.000
_cell.length_b   1.000
_cell.length_c   1.000
_cell.angle_alpha   90.00
_cell.angle_beta   90.00
_cell.angle_gamma   90.00
#
_symmetry.space_group_name_H-M   'P 1'
#
loop_
_entity.id
_entity.type
_entity.pdbx_description
1 polymer ?
#
loop_
_entity_poly.entity_id
_entity_poly.type
_entity_poly.pdbx_seq_one_letter_code
_entity_poly.pdbx_strand_id
1 'polypeptide(L)'
;MARSVYLTSVGSGGGKSTIALGLAELLSRQVDRIGVFRPLVSDHAPDQILALLAERYRVELPPEDLSGASYAEASALVAEGRREELISRIVERYRDVERRCPAVVVVGSDFADGGDGAGPRELAFNARLATEFGSVVVPVIDGFGQRPEAIAAAARGAYHDLVDLGATVLAVIANRVPGAMTLPELPVPAYAIPEVPTVSAPTVAEVATALGATLLAGDDAALGRDVLDYVVGAAHVPTLLDHLTEGALVITPGDRADLLVAASAAHVAGQVSVAGLVLTLGEQPDPRAMRLVEGLNTGLAVLSVPSDSYDTVEASSRIEGRPSTANPRKVDAALGAFEANVDTVDLARRLRVSRSERVTPLMFEYDLLDRARADRRRLVLPEGSEERILRAAEILLRRGVADLTLLGRPDDIARRTRELGIDIGGAQVVDPATSEWRDEFATAYAELRAHRGVTPELAHDIVAQPNYFGTMMVATGRADGMVSGATHTTAATIRPAFEIIRTVPGVSVASSVFFMLLADRVLVYGDCAVNPDPDAAQLADIAISSADTAARFGIEPRVAMLSYSTGDSGAGVDVEKVAAATKLVRERRPDLLVEGPIQYDAAIDPQVAATKLPESAVAGRATVFIFPDLNTGNNTYKAVQRSAGAVAVGPVMQGLRRPVNDLSRGATVPDIVNTVAITAIQAAGTPEEGS
;
A
#
# COMPACT_ATOMS: atom_id res chain seq x y z
N MET A 1 -5.92 -8.84 3.13
CA MET A 1 -5.70 -7.81 2.08
C MET A 1 -7.00 -7.56 1.33
N ALA A 2 -7.37 -6.29 1.24
CA ALA A 2 -8.50 -5.84 0.42
C ALA A 2 -8.14 -5.94 -1.06
N ARG A 3 -9.16 -5.89 -1.94
CA ARG A 3 -8.95 -5.77 -3.39
C ARG A 3 -8.72 -4.31 -3.75
N SER A 4 -7.52 -3.94 -4.16
CA SER A 4 -7.23 -2.56 -4.56
C SER A 4 -6.83 -2.43 -6.02
N VAL A 5 -7.34 -1.37 -6.66
CA VAL A 5 -6.97 -0.97 -8.01
C VAL A 5 -6.38 0.43 -7.97
N TYR A 6 -5.20 0.59 -8.56
CA TYR A 6 -4.48 1.86 -8.63
C TYR A 6 -4.62 2.43 -10.04
N LEU A 7 -5.25 3.59 -10.14
CA LEU A 7 -5.38 4.33 -11.37
C LEU A 7 -4.22 5.32 -11.50
N THR A 8 -3.46 5.26 -12.58
CA THR A 8 -2.39 6.25 -12.85
C THR A 8 -2.57 6.84 -14.25
N SER A 9 -2.25 8.11 -14.44
CA SER A 9 -2.27 8.75 -15.76
C SER A 9 -0.92 8.65 -16.45
N VAL A 10 -0.95 8.69 -17.78
CA VAL A 10 0.20 8.94 -18.65
C VAL A 10 -0.17 10.16 -19.51
N GLY A 11 0.46 11.31 -19.26
CA GLY A 11 0.08 12.60 -19.84
C GLY A 11 -0.68 13.50 -18.85
N SER A 12 -1.32 14.56 -19.35
CA SER A 12 -1.90 15.70 -18.60
C SER A 12 -3.05 15.40 -17.62
N GLY A 13 -3.26 14.14 -17.23
CA GLY A 13 -4.18 13.76 -16.14
C GLY A 13 -5.68 13.81 -16.47
N GLY A 14 -6.07 14.37 -17.62
CA GLY A 14 -7.43 14.74 -18.03
C GLY A 14 -8.43 13.61 -18.32
N GLY A 15 -8.11 12.36 -17.99
CA GLY A 15 -8.94 11.20 -18.31
C GLY A 15 -9.32 10.32 -17.12
N LYS A 16 -8.85 10.62 -15.90
CA LYS A 16 -8.95 9.70 -14.75
C LYS A 16 -10.38 9.57 -14.20
N SER A 17 -11.19 10.62 -14.19
CA SER A 17 -12.50 10.64 -13.53
C SER A 17 -13.47 9.58 -14.06
N THR A 18 -13.59 9.46 -15.39
CA THR A 18 -14.45 8.46 -16.04
C THR A 18 -14.02 7.04 -15.68
N ILE A 19 -12.71 6.78 -15.69
CA ILE A 19 -12.18 5.45 -15.40
C ILE A 19 -12.31 5.12 -13.92
N ALA A 20 -12.04 6.08 -13.04
CA ALA A 20 -12.22 5.91 -11.60
C ALA A 20 -13.69 5.61 -11.23
N LEU A 21 -14.64 6.31 -11.86
CA LEU A 21 -16.08 6.03 -11.73
C LEU A 21 -16.42 4.61 -12.19
N GLY A 22 -15.97 4.21 -13.38
CA GLY A 22 -16.23 2.88 -13.92
C GLY A 22 -15.66 1.77 -13.03
N LEU A 23 -14.42 1.90 -12.56
CA LEU A 23 -13.81 0.96 -11.64
C LEU A 23 -14.51 0.90 -10.28
N ALA A 24 -14.92 2.05 -9.75
CA ALA A 24 -15.66 2.11 -8.49
C ALA A 24 -17.05 1.46 -8.61
N GLU A 25 -17.75 1.67 -9.74
CA GLU A 25 -19.03 1.02 -10.06
C GLU A 25 -18.86 -0.50 -10.18
N LEU A 26 -17.77 -0.96 -10.81
CA LEU A 26 -17.48 -2.39 -10.90
C LEU A 26 -17.19 -3.02 -9.55
N LEU A 27 -16.51 -2.31 -8.64
CA LEU A 27 -16.18 -2.82 -7.31
C LEU A 27 -17.38 -2.75 -6.36
N SER A 28 -18.19 -1.69 -6.41
CA SER A 28 -19.39 -1.53 -5.57
C SER A 28 -20.42 -2.64 -5.81
N ARG A 29 -20.49 -3.18 -7.02
CA ARG A 29 -21.33 -4.35 -7.35
C ARG A 29 -20.83 -5.67 -6.73
N GLN A 30 -19.62 -5.69 -6.15
CA GLN A 30 -18.99 -6.91 -5.62
C GLN A 30 -18.78 -6.91 -4.11
N VAL A 31 -18.79 -5.74 -3.48
CA VAL A 31 -18.55 -5.59 -2.04
C VAL A 31 -19.55 -4.62 -1.43
N ASP A 32 -19.91 -4.86 -0.18
CA ASP A 32 -20.88 -4.01 0.54
C ASP A 32 -20.34 -2.61 0.85
N ARG A 33 -19.00 -2.48 0.95
CA ARG A 33 -18.31 -1.22 1.26
C ARG A 33 -17.10 -1.04 0.37
N ILE A 34 -17.01 0.11 -0.28
CA ILE A 34 -15.88 0.53 -1.11
C ILE A 34 -15.14 1.66 -0.39
N GLY A 35 -13.81 1.60 -0.44
CA GLY A 35 -12.92 2.70 -0.05
C GLY A 35 -12.43 3.43 -1.28
N VAL A 36 -12.09 4.70 -1.10
CA VAL A 36 -11.41 5.50 -2.12
C VAL A 36 -10.20 6.12 -1.46
N PHE A 37 -9.07 6.17 -2.16
CA PHE A 37 -7.87 6.76 -1.60
C PHE A 37 -7.12 7.60 -2.63
N ARG A 38 -6.63 8.76 -2.20
CA ARG A 38 -5.79 9.62 -3.03
C ARG A 38 -4.43 9.84 -2.36
N PRO A 39 -3.33 9.29 -2.91
CA PRO A 39 -2.03 9.37 -2.25
C PRO A 39 -1.55 10.80 -2.00
N LEU A 40 -1.77 11.69 -2.97
CA LEU A 40 -1.45 13.12 -2.86
C LEU A 40 -2.62 13.99 -3.32
N VAL A 41 -2.90 15.03 -2.53
CA VAL A 41 -3.95 16.02 -2.79
C VAL A 41 -3.39 17.44 -2.87
N SER A 42 -4.09 18.32 -3.57
CA SER A 42 -3.74 19.74 -3.63
C SER A 42 -4.04 20.46 -2.34
N ASP A 43 -3.14 21.37 -1.95
CA ASP A 43 -3.34 22.29 -0.82
C ASP A 43 -4.35 23.41 -1.13
N HIS A 44 -4.59 23.69 -2.42
CA HIS A 44 -5.30 24.90 -2.86
C HIS A 44 -6.76 24.66 -3.26
N ALA A 45 -7.12 23.42 -3.59
CA ALA A 45 -8.48 23.08 -4.02
C ALA A 45 -8.87 21.66 -3.57
N PRO A 46 -10.15 21.44 -3.21
CA PRO A 46 -10.67 20.10 -2.93
C PRO A 46 -10.48 19.17 -4.13
N ASP A 47 -10.10 17.93 -3.87
CA ASP A 47 -9.98 16.94 -4.93
C ASP A 47 -11.36 16.49 -5.41
N GLN A 48 -11.74 16.92 -6.61
CA GLN A 48 -13.08 16.68 -7.16
C GLN A 48 -13.35 15.19 -7.43
N ILE A 49 -12.33 14.42 -7.83
CA ILE A 49 -12.49 12.99 -8.09
C ILE A 49 -12.73 12.26 -6.76
N LEU A 50 -11.94 12.58 -5.74
CA LEU A 50 -12.10 12.02 -4.40
C LEU A 50 -13.48 12.34 -3.83
N ALA A 51 -13.91 13.60 -3.91
CA ALA A 51 -15.22 14.04 -3.43
C ALA A 51 -16.36 13.33 -4.15
N LEU A 52 -16.31 13.25 -5.48
CA LEU A 52 -17.29 12.55 -6.30
C LEU A 52 -17.45 11.09 -5.88
N LEU A 53 -16.34 10.36 -5.77
CA LEU A 53 -16.38 8.93 -5.44
C LEU A 53 -16.82 8.71 -3.99
N ALA A 54 -16.33 9.52 -3.05
CA ALA A 54 -16.68 9.43 -1.64
C ALA A 54 -18.18 9.65 -1.41
N GLU A 55 -18.76 10.68 -2.04
CA GLU A 55 -20.18 11.01 -1.91
C GLU A 55 -21.08 10.00 -2.62
N ARG A 56 -20.77 9.67 -3.89
CA ARG A 56 -21.60 8.75 -4.70
C ARG A 56 -21.68 7.36 -4.08
N TYR A 57 -20.55 6.83 -3.60
CA TYR A 57 -20.47 5.48 -3.04
C TYR A 57 -20.57 5.46 -1.51
N ARG A 58 -20.93 6.59 -0.88
CA ARG A 58 -21.18 6.73 0.56
C ARG A 58 -20.05 6.15 1.41
N VAL A 59 -18.83 6.58 1.14
CA VAL A 59 -17.65 6.13 1.88
C VAL A 59 -17.76 6.63 3.33
N GLU A 60 -17.89 5.70 4.28
CA GLU A 60 -18.07 5.97 5.72
C GLU A 60 -16.75 6.31 6.43
N LEU A 61 -15.95 7.21 5.84
CA LEU A 61 -14.67 7.66 6.39
C LEU A 61 -14.56 9.18 6.28
N PRO A 62 -13.92 9.85 7.26
CA PRO A 62 -13.64 11.28 7.17
C PRO A 62 -12.81 11.61 5.93
N PRO A 63 -13.07 12.73 5.20
CA PRO A 63 -12.33 13.10 4.00
C PRO A 63 -10.81 13.17 4.19
N GLU A 64 -10.35 13.58 5.37
CA GLU A 64 -8.94 13.64 5.75
C GLU A 64 -8.26 12.25 5.82
N ASP A 65 -9.03 11.19 6.07
CA ASP A 65 -8.54 9.81 6.11
C ASP A 65 -8.47 9.19 4.70
N LEU A 66 -9.09 9.83 3.70
CA LEU A 66 -9.10 9.34 2.31
C LEU A 66 -7.88 9.80 1.50
N SER A 67 -6.91 10.47 2.13
CA SER A 67 -5.71 10.97 1.48
C SER A 67 -4.42 10.70 2.26
N GLY A 68 -3.29 10.65 1.55
CA GLY A 68 -1.98 10.36 2.15
C GLY A 68 -1.25 11.60 2.69
N ALA A 69 -0.91 12.51 1.79
CA ALA A 69 -0.23 13.77 2.11
C ALA A 69 -0.62 14.88 1.11
N SER A 70 -0.31 16.13 1.43
CA SER A 70 -0.48 17.21 0.45
C SER A 70 0.73 17.36 -0.49
N TYR A 71 0.55 18.04 -1.62
CA TYR A 71 1.65 18.33 -2.55
C TYR A 71 2.75 19.17 -1.89
N ALA A 72 2.41 20.13 -1.04
CA ALA A 72 3.38 20.92 -0.29
C ALA A 72 4.21 20.06 0.67
N GLU A 73 3.55 19.16 1.43
CA GLU A 73 4.24 18.24 2.33
C GLU A 73 5.17 17.28 1.58
N ALA A 74 4.69 16.71 0.47
CA ALA A 74 5.46 15.82 -0.37
C ALA A 74 6.71 16.52 -0.94
N SER A 75 6.53 17.73 -1.46
CA SER A 75 7.63 18.53 -2.02
C SER A 75 8.68 18.87 -0.96
N ALA A 76 8.26 19.23 0.25
CA ALA A 76 9.17 19.53 1.36
C ALA A 76 9.99 18.30 1.77
N LEU A 77 9.36 17.15 1.97
CA LEU A 77 10.05 15.92 2.34
C LEU A 77 11.03 15.46 1.25
N VAL A 78 10.63 15.54 -0.01
CA VAL A 78 11.50 15.16 -1.13
C VAL A 78 12.69 16.12 -1.25
N ALA A 79 12.49 17.43 -1.06
CA ALA A 79 13.58 18.41 -1.07
C ALA A 79 14.62 18.15 0.04
N GLU A 80 14.18 17.60 1.18
CA GLU A 80 15.05 17.17 2.28
C GLU A 80 15.66 15.77 2.10
N GLY A 81 15.39 15.09 0.97
CA GLY A 81 15.85 13.72 0.72
C GLY A 81 15.09 12.64 1.51
N ARG A 82 13.95 12.99 2.12
CA ARG A 82 13.12 12.13 2.99
C ARG A 82 11.99 11.45 2.22
N ARG A 83 12.28 10.94 1.01
CA ARG A 83 11.26 10.28 0.16
C ARG A 83 10.69 9.00 0.79
N GLU A 84 11.52 8.19 1.44
CA GLU A 84 11.06 6.96 2.10
C GLU A 84 10.08 7.25 3.25
N GLU A 85 10.24 8.38 3.94
CA GLU A 85 9.30 8.83 4.95
C GLU A 85 7.95 9.22 4.35
N LEU A 86 7.96 9.94 3.22
CA LEU A 86 6.74 10.26 2.48
C LEU A 86 5.98 9.00 2.07
N ILE A 87 6.68 8.02 1.47
CA ILE A 87 6.08 6.75 1.05
C ILE A 87 5.49 6.02 2.27
N SER A 88 6.26 5.91 3.35
CA SER A 88 5.79 5.24 4.58
C SER A 88 4.53 5.90 5.15
N ARG A 89 4.50 7.23 5.22
CA ARG A 89 3.32 7.99 5.70
C ARG A 89 2.09 7.75 4.83
N ILE A 90 2.25 7.79 3.50
CA ILE A 90 1.16 7.53 2.55
C ILE A 90 0.64 6.10 2.71
N VAL A 91 1.54 5.11 2.83
CA VAL A 91 1.18 3.70 3.02
C VAL A 91 0.45 3.48 4.34
N GLU A 92 0.87 4.12 5.43
CA GLU A 92 0.18 4.04 6.73
C GLU A 92 -1.28 4.50 6.61
N ARG A 93 -1.51 5.65 5.97
CA ARG A 93 -2.86 6.21 5.72
C ARG A 93 -3.70 5.32 4.81
N TYR A 94 -3.09 4.76 3.77
CA TYR A 94 -3.77 3.82 2.89
C TYR A 94 -4.22 2.56 3.65
N ARG A 95 -3.37 2.00 4.53
CA ARG A 95 -3.71 0.81 5.34
C ARG A 95 -4.88 1.08 6.29
N ASP A 96 -5.03 2.29 6.81
CA ASP A 96 -6.21 2.68 7.60
C ASP A 96 -7.52 2.53 6.81
N VAL A 97 -7.52 2.93 5.54
CA VAL A 97 -8.66 2.75 4.63
C VAL A 97 -8.87 1.27 4.30
N GLU A 98 -7.79 0.56 3.95
CA GLU A 98 -7.83 -0.86 3.58
C GLU A 98 -8.41 -1.75 4.70
N ARG A 99 -8.11 -1.43 5.97
CA ARG A 99 -8.66 -2.15 7.13
C ARG A 99 -10.18 -2.05 7.26
N ARG A 100 -10.77 -0.95 6.78
CA ARG A 100 -12.20 -0.65 6.93
C ARG A 100 -13.00 -1.01 5.67
N CYS A 101 -12.33 -1.12 4.53
CA CYS A 101 -12.94 -1.30 3.22
C CYS A 101 -12.40 -2.57 2.50
N PRO A 102 -13.26 -3.55 2.17
CA PRO A 102 -12.85 -4.79 1.49
C PRO A 102 -12.37 -4.59 0.04
N ALA A 103 -12.68 -3.45 -0.57
CA ALA A 103 -12.07 -3.02 -1.83
C ALA A 103 -11.76 -1.51 -1.81
N VAL A 104 -10.68 -1.10 -2.47
CA VAL A 104 -10.24 0.31 -2.52
C VAL A 104 -9.91 0.73 -3.95
N VAL A 105 -10.48 1.85 -4.40
CA VAL A 105 -10.07 2.53 -5.63
C VAL A 105 -9.06 3.61 -5.26
N VAL A 106 -7.83 3.44 -5.73
CA VAL A 106 -6.76 4.41 -5.53
C VAL A 106 -6.63 5.28 -6.77
N VAL A 107 -6.79 6.59 -6.62
CA VAL A 107 -6.58 7.56 -7.71
C VAL A 107 -5.20 8.16 -7.54
N GLY A 108 -4.28 7.75 -8.41
CA GLY A 108 -2.89 8.21 -8.44
C GLY A 108 -2.75 9.71 -8.60
N SER A 109 -1.62 10.22 -8.14
CA SER A 109 -1.35 11.65 -8.14
C SER A 109 -0.77 12.11 -9.47
N ASP A 110 -1.04 13.36 -9.83
CA ASP A 110 -0.37 14.08 -10.92
C ASP A 110 0.98 14.68 -10.45
N PHE A 111 1.65 14.05 -9.48
CA PHE A 111 2.84 14.59 -8.83
C PHE A 111 4.10 14.28 -9.64
N ALA A 112 4.89 15.31 -9.97
CA ALA A 112 6.25 15.14 -10.47
C ALA A 112 7.25 15.78 -9.50
N ASP A 113 8.20 14.98 -9.00
CA ASP A 113 9.33 15.47 -8.21
C ASP A 113 10.16 16.47 -9.04
N GLY A 114 9.98 17.77 -8.78
CA GLY A 114 10.79 18.86 -9.35
C GLY A 114 10.14 19.81 -10.37
N GLY A 115 8.82 19.83 -10.52
CA GLY A 115 8.10 20.80 -11.36
C GLY A 115 7.93 20.40 -12.84
N ASP A 116 6.83 20.91 -13.42
CA ASP A 116 6.19 20.64 -14.72
C ASP A 116 5.87 19.17 -15.08
N GLY A 117 4.65 18.76 -14.72
CA GLY A 117 3.71 17.85 -15.41
C GLY A 117 4.20 16.52 -16.02
N ALA A 118 3.48 15.43 -15.68
CA ALA A 118 3.31 14.22 -16.49
C ALA A 118 4.55 13.71 -17.23
N GLY A 119 5.45 13.07 -16.48
CA GLY A 119 6.67 12.46 -17.02
C GLY A 119 7.03 11.12 -16.38
N PRO A 120 8.18 10.52 -16.77
CA PRO A 120 8.63 9.22 -16.25
C PRO A 120 8.75 9.16 -14.72
N ARG A 121 9.02 10.30 -14.07
CA ARG A 121 9.13 10.39 -12.61
C ARG A 121 7.79 10.22 -11.89
N GLU A 122 6.72 10.80 -12.42
CA GLU A 122 5.37 10.63 -11.89
C GLU A 122 4.94 9.16 -12.00
N LEU A 123 5.17 8.56 -13.18
CA LEU A 123 4.84 7.16 -13.42
C LEU A 123 5.60 6.24 -12.46
N ALA A 124 6.90 6.49 -12.24
CA ALA A 124 7.72 5.74 -11.30
C ALA A 124 7.22 5.88 -9.84
N PHE A 125 6.82 7.08 -9.43
CA PHE A 125 6.28 7.31 -8.09
C PHE A 125 4.94 6.59 -7.88
N ASN A 126 4.02 6.72 -8.83
CA ASN A 126 2.72 6.03 -8.79
C ASN A 126 2.90 4.49 -8.84
N ALA A 127 3.82 3.98 -9.66
CA ALA A 127 4.14 2.56 -9.71
C ALA A 127 4.69 2.06 -8.38
N ARG A 128 5.59 2.82 -7.75
CA ARG A 128 6.13 2.50 -6.42
C ARG A 128 5.01 2.40 -5.39
N LEU A 129 4.14 3.40 -5.31
CA LEU A 129 3.01 3.38 -4.37
C LEU A 129 2.03 2.23 -4.65
N ALA A 130 1.69 1.98 -5.91
CA ALA A 130 0.85 0.84 -6.26
C ALA A 130 1.45 -0.49 -5.80
N THR A 131 2.76 -0.65 -5.99
CA THR A 131 3.51 -1.80 -5.52
C THR A 131 3.52 -1.91 -4.00
N GLU A 132 3.68 -0.81 -3.25
CA GLU A 132 3.62 -0.81 -1.76
C GLU A 132 2.21 -1.04 -1.20
N PHE A 133 1.18 -0.67 -1.96
CA PHE A 133 -0.22 -0.94 -1.59
C PHE A 133 -0.66 -2.36 -1.95
N GLY A 134 0.06 -3.04 -2.86
CA GLY A 134 -0.29 -4.37 -3.35
C GLY A 134 -1.41 -4.33 -4.38
N SER A 135 -1.61 -3.15 -4.96
CA SER A 135 -2.67 -2.85 -5.91
C SER A 135 -2.29 -3.31 -7.31
N VAL A 136 -3.29 -3.79 -8.06
CA VAL A 136 -3.14 -3.91 -9.51
C VAL A 136 -3.32 -2.53 -10.16
N VAL A 137 -2.61 -2.26 -11.26
CA VAL A 137 -2.55 -0.94 -11.87
C VAL A 137 -3.35 -0.87 -13.16
N VAL A 138 -4.09 0.21 -13.36
CA VAL A 138 -4.73 0.59 -14.61
C VAL A 138 -4.15 1.93 -15.08
N PRO A 139 -3.19 1.94 -16.03
CA PRO A 139 -2.77 3.18 -16.67
C PRO A 139 -3.88 3.75 -17.56
N VAL A 140 -4.07 5.07 -17.45
CA VAL A 140 -4.99 5.87 -18.26
C VAL A 140 -4.19 6.77 -19.20
N ILE A 141 -4.38 6.57 -20.50
CA ILE A 141 -3.79 7.41 -21.54
C ILE A 141 -4.84 8.47 -21.91
N ASP A 142 -4.47 9.74 -21.80
CA ASP A 142 -5.31 10.84 -22.28
C ASP A 142 -5.15 11.00 -23.80
N GLY A 143 -6.18 10.66 -24.55
CA GLY A 143 -6.20 10.72 -26.01
C GLY A 143 -6.66 12.05 -26.59
N PHE A 144 -7.05 13.02 -25.74
CA PHE A 144 -7.64 14.26 -26.21
C PHE A 144 -6.68 15.06 -27.11
N GLY A 145 -7.14 15.39 -28.32
CA GLY A 145 -6.33 16.11 -29.32
C GLY A 145 -5.14 15.32 -29.87
N GLN A 146 -4.97 14.05 -29.51
CA GLN A 146 -3.84 13.22 -29.95
C GLN A 146 -4.17 12.40 -31.20
N ARG A 147 -3.12 12.09 -31.97
CA ARG A 147 -3.22 11.18 -33.12
C ARG A 147 -3.31 9.72 -32.67
N PRO A 148 -4.07 8.85 -33.35
CA PRO A 148 -4.19 7.43 -33.00
C PRO A 148 -2.85 6.71 -32.81
N GLU A 149 -1.84 7.03 -33.62
CA GLU A 149 -0.51 6.41 -33.52
C GLU A 149 0.21 6.80 -32.22
N ALA A 150 0.03 8.04 -31.75
CA ALA A 150 0.61 8.52 -30.50
C ALA A 150 -0.05 7.83 -29.29
N ILE A 151 -1.38 7.69 -29.32
CA ILE A 151 -2.16 7.01 -28.29
C ILE A 151 -1.73 5.53 -28.19
N ALA A 152 -1.58 4.84 -29.34
CA ALA A 152 -1.13 3.46 -29.38
C ALA A 152 0.32 3.30 -28.87
N ALA A 153 1.21 4.24 -29.20
CA ALA A 153 2.58 4.24 -28.70
C ALA A 153 2.63 4.47 -27.17
N ALA A 154 1.85 5.42 -26.67
CA ALA A 154 1.72 5.71 -25.24
C ALA A 154 1.16 4.52 -24.47
N ALA A 155 0.14 3.83 -25.00
CA ALA A 155 -0.42 2.63 -24.38
C ALA A 155 0.60 1.50 -24.23
N ARG A 156 1.44 1.27 -25.27
CA ARG A 156 2.50 0.26 -25.23
C ARG A 156 3.61 0.65 -24.26
N GLY A 157 4.07 1.92 -24.29
CA GLY A 157 5.07 2.44 -23.38
C GLY A 157 4.63 2.32 -21.93
N ALA A 158 3.42 2.79 -21.61
CA ALA A 158 2.84 2.73 -20.28
C ALA A 158 2.82 1.30 -19.70
N TYR A 159 2.45 0.30 -20.52
CA TYR A 159 2.47 -1.10 -20.09
C TYR A 159 3.88 -1.57 -19.73
N HIS A 160 4.85 -1.39 -20.62
CA HIS A 160 6.22 -1.85 -20.40
C HIS A 160 6.89 -1.12 -19.25
N ASP A 161 6.78 0.21 -19.20
CA ASP A 161 7.37 1.03 -18.14
C ASP A 161 6.85 0.60 -16.77
N LEU A 162 5.53 0.38 -16.63
CA LEU A 162 4.94 -0.07 -15.37
C LEU A 162 5.39 -1.49 -14.98
N VAL A 163 5.48 -2.41 -15.94
CA VAL A 163 5.98 -3.77 -15.70
C VAL A 163 7.44 -3.75 -15.26
N ASP A 164 8.28 -2.95 -15.92
CA ASP A 164 9.71 -2.77 -15.62
C ASP A 164 9.91 -2.12 -14.24
N LEU A 165 9.01 -1.22 -13.86
CA LEU A 165 8.95 -0.61 -12.52
C LEU A 165 8.39 -1.55 -11.44
N GLY A 166 8.01 -2.77 -11.80
CA GLY A 166 7.53 -3.77 -10.84
C GLY A 166 6.07 -3.59 -10.43
N ALA A 167 5.24 -2.92 -11.22
CA ALA A 167 3.79 -2.90 -11.02
C ALA A 167 3.11 -4.11 -11.67
N THR A 168 1.95 -4.50 -11.13
CA THR A 168 1.09 -5.54 -11.73
C THR A 168 0.00 -4.87 -12.56
N VAL A 169 0.20 -4.75 -13.88
CA VAL A 169 -0.78 -4.09 -14.77
C VAL A 169 -1.99 -5.01 -15.01
N LEU A 170 -3.19 -4.49 -14.78
CA LEU A 170 -4.45 -5.21 -14.96
C LEU A 170 -5.01 -5.07 -16.37
N ALA A 171 -5.05 -3.83 -16.86
CA ALA A 171 -5.58 -3.43 -18.16
C ALA A 171 -5.04 -2.04 -18.51
N VAL A 172 -4.99 -1.70 -19.79
CA VAL A 172 -4.60 -0.37 -20.27
C VAL A 172 -5.83 0.33 -20.86
N ILE A 173 -6.11 1.56 -20.45
CA ILE A 173 -7.28 2.30 -20.95
C ILE A 173 -6.85 3.62 -21.57
N ALA A 174 -7.10 3.81 -22.87
CA ALA A 174 -7.04 5.11 -23.50
C ALA A 174 -8.42 5.77 -23.40
N ASN A 175 -8.49 6.92 -22.77
CA ASN A 175 -9.72 7.70 -22.65
C ASN A 175 -9.65 8.91 -23.58
N ARG A 176 -10.80 9.50 -23.94
CA ARG A 176 -10.89 10.73 -24.75
C ARG A 176 -10.28 10.60 -26.15
N VAL A 177 -10.34 9.39 -26.74
CA VAL A 177 -9.77 9.15 -28.08
C VAL A 177 -10.64 9.80 -29.18
N PRO A 178 -10.08 10.19 -30.33
CA PRO A 178 -10.80 10.95 -31.37
C PRO A 178 -11.96 10.18 -32.05
N GLY A 179 -12.14 8.90 -31.76
CA GLY A 179 -13.23 8.07 -32.27
C GLY A 179 -13.02 6.61 -31.90
N ALA A 180 -13.85 5.71 -32.43
CA ALA A 180 -13.66 4.27 -32.24
C ALA A 180 -12.30 3.85 -32.82
N MET A 181 -11.42 3.32 -31.95
CA MET A 181 -10.11 2.83 -32.36
C MET A 181 -9.75 1.57 -31.58
N THR A 182 -8.83 0.79 -32.13
CA THR A 182 -8.29 -0.40 -31.48
C THR A 182 -6.89 -0.09 -30.95
N LEU A 183 -6.64 -0.43 -29.70
CA LEU A 183 -5.32 -0.35 -29.09
C LEU A 183 -4.44 -1.53 -29.54
N PRO A 184 -3.10 -1.40 -29.45
CA PRO A 184 -2.21 -2.51 -29.78
C PRO A 184 -2.47 -3.74 -28.93
N GLU A 185 -2.15 -4.92 -29.47
CA GLU A 185 -2.18 -6.15 -28.69
C GLU A 185 -1.14 -6.07 -27.57
N LEU A 186 -1.61 -6.24 -26.33
CA LEU A 186 -0.81 -6.25 -25.11
C LEU A 186 -1.07 -7.57 -24.37
N PRO A 187 -0.18 -8.00 -23.47
CA PRO A 187 -0.42 -9.16 -22.61
C PRO A 187 -1.62 -9.01 -21.65
N VAL A 188 -2.22 -7.82 -21.60
CA VAL A 188 -3.40 -7.46 -20.81
C VAL A 188 -4.46 -6.80 -21.71
N PRO A 189 -5.74 -6.79 -21.32
CA PRO A 189 -6.78 -6.11 -22.08
C PRO A 189 -6.46 -4.62 -22.27
N ALA A 190 -6.74 -4.13 -23.46
CA ALA A 190 -6.56 -2.73 -23.82
C ALA A 190 -7.89 -2.17 -24.35
N TYR A 191 -8.38 -1.10 -23.74
CA TYR A 191 -9.67 -0.49 -24.07
C TYR A 191 -9.50 0.97 -24.53
N ALA A 192 -10.29 1.40 -25.51
CA ALA A 192 -10.32 2.78 -25.98
C ALA A 192 -11.72 3.36 -25.80
N ILE A 193 -11.84 4.46 -25.06
CA ILE A 193 -13.09 5.16 -24.81
C ILE A 193 -13.08 6.48 -25.59
N PRO A 194 -13.98 6.67 -26.57
CA PRO A 194 -14.06 7.91 -27.34
C PRO A 194 -14.32 9.14 -26.46
N GLU A 195 -13.89 10.32 -26.92
CA GLU A 195 -14.26 11.58 -26.28
C GLU A 195 -15.78 11.74 -26.30
N VAL A 196 -16.35 12.02 -25.12
CA VAL A 196 -17.78 12.29 -24.95
C VAL A 196 -17.93 13.76 -24.55
N PRO A 197 -18.30 14.65 -25.48
CA PRO A 197 -18.34 16.09 -25.22
C PRO A 197 -19.18 16.48 -24.00
N THR A 198 -20.31 15.82 -23.77
CA THR A 198 -21.17 16.10 -22.61
C THR A 198 -20.54 15.75 -21.26
N VAL A 199 -19.47 14.94 -21.24
CA VAL A 199 -18.72 14.60 -20.02
C VAL A 199 -17.62 15.63 -19.75
N SER A 200 -16.91 16.07 -20.80
CA SER A 200 -15.75 16.97 -20.71
C SER A 200 -16.08 18.46 -20.83
N ALA A 201 -17.23 18.80 -21.42
CA ALA A 201 -17.70 20.18 -21.52
C ALA A 201 -18.03 20.76 -20.14
N PRO A 202 -17.66 22.00 -19.82
CA PRO A 202 -18.08 22.66 -18.59
C PRO A 202 -19.57 23.03 -18.66
N THR A 203 -20.21 23.16 -17.51
CA THR A 203 -21.55 23.76 -17.39
C THR A 203 -21.46 25.28 -17.39
N VAL A 204 -22.55 25.97 -17.71
CA VAL A 204 -22.63 27.43 -17.59
C VAL A 204 -22.35 27.87 -16.14
N ALA A 205 -22.75 27.09 -15.13
CA ALA A 205 -22.43 27.34 -13.72
C ALA A 205 -20.91 27.30 -13.43
N GLU A 206 -20.21 26.30 -13.96
CA GLU A 206 -18.75 26.15 -13.84
C GLU A 206 -18.05 27.34 -14.52
N VAL A 207 -18.53 27.75 -15.70
CA VAL A 207 -18.02 28.93 -16.40
C VAL A 207 -18.27 30.22 -15.62
N ALA A 208 -19.49 30.42 -15.12
CA ALA A 208 -19.84 31.59 -14.32
C ALA A 208 -18.97 31.71 -13.06
N THR A 209 -18.73 30.60 -12.37
CA THR A 209 -17.92 30.55 -11.15
C THR A 209 -16.45 30.87 -11.46
N ALA A 210 -15.88 30.25 -12.49
CA ALA A 210 -14.49 30.45 -12.87
C ALA A 210 -14.20 31.89 -13.33
N LEU A 211 -15.17 32.53 -14.00
CA LEU A 211 -15.04 33.90 -14.48
C LEU A 211 -15.44 34.97 -13.43
N GLY A 212 -15.95 34.55 -12.25
CA GLY A 212 -16.51 35.48 -11.28
C GLY A 212 -17.70 36.27 -11.83
N ALA A 213 -18.51 35.63 -12.68
CA ALA A 213 -19.57 36.29 -13.42
C ALA A 213 -20.78 36.62 -12.54
N THR A 214 -21.44 37.74 -12.85
CA THR A 214 -22.74 38.09 -12.27
C THR A 214 -23.86 37.57 -13.16
N LEU A 215 -24.80 36.81 -12.59
CA LEU A 215 -26.00 36.37 -13.30
C LEU A 215 -26.99 37.53 -13.44
N LEU A 216 -27.29 37.93 -14.67
CA LEU A 216 -28.27 38.98 -14.98
C LEU A 216 -29.66 38.42 -15.25
N ALA A 217 -29.75 37.26 -15.91
CA ALA A 217 -30.99 36.56 -16.20
C ALA A 217 -30.74 35.05 -16.32
N GLY A 218 -31.76 34.23 -16.06
CA GLY A 218 -31.69 32.77 -16.08
C GLY A 218 -31.94 32.16 -14.70
N ASP A 219 -32.21 30.85 -14.68
CA ASP A 219 -32.45 30.04 -13.48
C ASP A 219 -31.39 28.94 -13.33
N ASP A 220 -31.55 28.09 -12.30
CA ASP A 220 -30.63 26.97 -12.05
C ASP A 220 -30.60 25.96 -13.21
N ALA A 221 -31.71 25.79 -13.93
CA ALA A 221 -31.76 24.93 -15.11
C ALA A 221 -30.92 25.51 -16.26
N ALA A 222 -30.91 26.84 -16.42
CA ALA A 222 -30.09 27.55 -17.38
C ALA A 222 -28.60 27.42 -17.07
N LEU A 223 -28.23 27.54 -15.79
CA LEU A 223 -26.87 27.35 -15.31
C LEU A 223 -26.36 25.91 -15.47
N GLY A 224 -27.26 24.92 -15.46
CA GLY A 224 -26.95 23.51 -15.65
C GLY A 224 -26.72 23.06 -17.10
N ARG A 225 -26.79 23.95 -18.10
CA ARG A 225 -26.51 23.59 -19.50
C ARG A 225 -25.01 23.39 -19.75
N ASP A 226 -24.68 22.43 -20.62
CA ASP A 226 -23.31 22.18 -21.06
C ASP A 226 -22.88 23.19 -22.13
N VAL A 227 -21.66 23.71 -21.98
CA VAL A 227 -21.00 24.62 -22.92
C VAL A 227 -20.11 23.80 -23.82
N LEU A 228 -20.61 23.50 -25.02
CA LEU A 228 -19.92 22.65 -26.00
C LEU A 228 -18.95 23.44 -26.89
N ASP A 229 -19.18 24.74 -27.03
CA ASP A 229 -18.40 25.64 -27.88
C ASP A 229 -18.45 27.07 -27.36
N TYR A 230 -17.53 27.92 -27.81
CA TYR A 230 -17.49 29.35 -27.49
C TYR A 230 -17.55 30.18 -28.77
N VAL A 231 -18.55 31.04 -28.88
CA VAL A 231 -18.72 31.91 -30.06
C VAL A 231 -18.55 33.37 -29.65
N VAL A 232 -17.59 34.06 -30.28
CA VAL A 232 -17.32 35.47 -30.00
C VAL A 232 -18.16 36.37 -30.90
N GLY A 233 -19.12 37.06 -30.30
CA GLY A 233 -19.97 38.06 -30.94
C GLY A 233 -19.27 39.41 -31.10
N ALA A 234 -18.41 39.55 -32.12
CA ALA A 234 -17.79 40.83 -32.48
C ALA A 234 -18.41 41.47 -33.73
N ALA A 235 -18.93 40.66 -34.66
CA ALA A 235 -19.49 41.12 -35.94
C ALA A 235 -20.96 41.58 -35.82
N HIS A 236 -21.59 41.96 -36.93
CA HIS A 236 -23.02 42.30 -36.97
C HIS A 236 -23.90 41.04 -36.97
N VAL A 237 -25.21 41.20 -36.68
CA VAL A 237 -26.17 40.09 -36.50
C VAL A 237 -26.10 39.00 -37.59
N PRO A 238 -26.18 39.29 -38.91
CA PRO A 238 -26.10 38.23 -39.92
C PRO A 238 -24.88 37.30 -39.79
N THR A 239 -23.68 37.87 -39.61
CA THR A 239 -22.45 37.09 -39.43
C THR A 239 -22.47 36.25 -38.16
N LEU A 240 -23.01 36.79 -37.05
CA LEU A 240 -23.15 36.02 -35.81
C LEU A 240 -24.04 34.79 -36.05
N LEU A 241 -25.21 34.98 -36.66
CA LEU A 241 -26.18 33.90 -36.89
C LEU A 241 -25.60 32.77 -37.75
N ASP A 242 -24.76 33.10 -38.74
CA ASP A 242 -24.07 32.11 -39.58
C ASP A 242 -23.02 31.27 -38.82
N HIS A 243 -22.57 31.75 -37.65
CA HIS A 243 -21.51 31.11 -36.84
C HIS A 243 -22.01 30.57 -35.49
N LEU A 244 -23.30 30.68 -35.19
CA LEU A 244 -23.84 30.06 -33.98
C LEU A 244 -23.82 28.53 -34.11
N THR A 245 -23.27 27.87 -33.11
CA THR A 245 -23.17 26.41 -33.01
C THR A 245 -24.02 25.88 -31.86
N GLU A 246 -24.38 24.60 -31.94
CA GLU A 246 -25.14 23.92 -30.88
C GLU A 246 -24.35 23.89 -29.57
N GLY A 247 -25.00 24.27 -28.47
CA GLY A 247 -24.38 24.35 -27.15
C GLY A 247 -23.36 25.47 -26.99
N ALA A 248 -23.33 26.45 -27.89
CA ALA A 248 -22.39 27.57 -27.80
C ALA A 248 -22.69 28.49 -26.62
N LEU A 249 -21.65 28.92 -25.90
CA LEU A 249 -21.72 30.08 -25.03
C LEU A 249 -21.28 31.32 -25.82
N VAL A 250 -22.22 32.25 -26.03
CA VAL A 250 -21.97 33.45 -26.83
C VAL A 250 -21.31 34.52 -25.98
N ILE A 251 -20.07 34.90 -26.32
CA ILE A 251 -19.30 35.93 -25.62
C ILE A 251 -19.34 37.22 -26.43
N THR A 252 -19.89 38.30 -25.88
CA THR A 252 -20.06 39.58 -26.59
C THR A 252 -19.89 40.77 -25.63
N PRO A 253 -19.43 41.95 -26.09
CA PRO A 253 -19.46 43.17 -25.27
C PRO A 253 -20.86 43.53 -24.78
N GLY A 254 -20.97 44.09 -23.56
CA GLY A 254 -22.25 44.43 -22.93
C GLY A 254 -23.08 45.49 -23.66
N ASP A 255 -22.46 46.36 -24.46
CA ASP A 255 -23.12 47.35 -25.30
C ASP A 255 -23.78 46.77 -26.57
N ARG A 256 -23.52 45.50 -26.91
CA ARG A 256 -24.07 44.80 -28.09
C ARG A 256 -25.43 44.17 -27.83
N ALA A 257 -26.40 45.03 -27.48
CA ALA A 257 -27.78 44.63 -27.27
C ALA A 257 -28.43 43.95 -28.49
N ASP A 258 -27.99 44.30 -29.71
CA ASP A 258 -28.42 43.67 -30.96
C ASP A 258 -28.07 42.18 -31.02
N LEU A 259 -26.86 41.81 -30.58
CA LEU A 259 -26.38 40.42 -30.59
C LEU A 259 -27.04 39.58 -29.50
N LEU A 260 -27.23 40.15 -28.31
CA LEU A 260 -27.97 39.53 -27.22
C LEU A 260 -29.38 39.12 -27.65
N VAL A 261 -30.12 40.04 -28.27
CA VAL A 261 -31.49 39.77 -28.74
C VAL A 261 -31.47 38.79 -29.91
N ALA A 262 -30.54 38.92 -30.86
CA ALA A 262 -30.46 38.03 -32.02
C ALA A 262 -30.16 36.57 -31.62
N ALA A 263 -29.15 36.34 -30.76
CA ALA A 263 -28.82 35.00 -30.29
C ALA A 263 -29.96 34.38 -29.46
N SER A 264 -30.60 35.18 -28.60
CA SER A 264 -31.78 34.75 -27.83
C SER A 264 -32.97 34.39 -28.72
N ALA A 265 -33.22 35.18 -29.77
CA ALA A 265 -34.29 34.92 -30.72
C ALA A 265 -34.00 33.68 -31.58
N ALA A 266 -32.76 33.47 -32.02
CA ALA A 266 -32.35 32.28 -32.76
C ALA A 266 -32.55 31.00 -31.93
N HIS A 267 -32.26 31.06 -30.62
CA HIS A 267 -32.53 29.98 -29.67
C HIS A 267 -34.01 29.63 -29.59
N VAL A 268 -34.86 30.62 -29.31
CA VAL A 268 -36.31 30.41 -29.17
C VAL A 268 -36.95 29.97 -30.48
N ALA A 269 -36.44 30.44 -31.62
CA ALA A 269 -36.90 30.02 -32.94
C ALA A 269 -36.50 28.57 -33.28
N GLY A 270 -35.67 27.92 -32.47
CA GLY A 270 -35.18 26.56 -32.70
C GLY A 270 -34.20 26.46 -33.89
N GLN A 271 -33.58 27.58 -34.28
CA GLN A 271 -32.56 27.58 -35.33
C GLN A 271 -31.22 27.00 -34.83
N VAL A 272 -30.93 27.20 -33.55
CA VAL A 272 -29.74 26.69 -32.86
C VAL A 272 -30.00 26.64 -31.34
N SER A 273 -29.53 25.64 -30.61
CA SER A 273 -29.64 25.62 -29.14
C SER A 273 -28.36 26.09 -28.45
N VAL A 274 -28.19 27.41 -28.26
CA VAL A 274 -27.08 27.95 -27.45
C VAL A 274 -27.19 27.58 -25.96
N ALA A 275 -26.05 27.53 -25.26
CA ALA A 275 -25.97 27.24 -23.83
C ALA A 275 -26.29 28.47 -22.96
N GLY A 276 -25.89 29.65 -23.40
CA GLY A 276 -26.09 30.92 -22.70
C GLY A 276 -25.33 32.07 -23.35
N LEU A 277 -25.30 33.21 -22.68
CA LEU A 277 -24.54 34.40 -23.10
C LEU A 277 -23.66 34.93 -21.97
N VAL A 278 -22.48 35.45 -22.34
CA VAL A 278 -21.56 36.17 -21.45
C VAL A 278 -21.31 37.55 -22.03
N LEU A 279 -21.60 38.56 -21.23
CA LEU A 279 -21.43 39.97 -21.54
C LEU A 279 -20.14 40.48 -20.91
N THR A 280 -19.25 41.03 -21.73
CA THR A 280 -17.91 41.45 -21.32
C THR A 280 -17.86 42.95 -21.01
N LEU A 281 -16.72 43.42 -20.47
CA LEU A 281 -16.44 44.81 -20.07
C LEU A 281 -17.20 45.32 -18.83
N GLY A 282 -17.96 44.46 -18.16
CA GLY A 282 -18.79 44.84 -17.00
C GLY A 282 -19.93 45.80 -17.35
N GLU A 283 -20.22 46.00 -18.64
CA GLU A 283 -21.29 46.85 -19.11
C GLU A 283 -22.64 46.12 -19.08
N GLN A 284 -23.67 46.82 -18.63
CA GLN A 284 -25.03 46.31 -18.58
C GLN A 284 -25.75 46.64 -19.89
N PRO A 285 -26.46 45.69 -20.53
CA PRO A 285 -27.24 45.97 -21.73
C PRO A 285 -28.33 47.01 -21.48
N ASP A 286 -28.80 47.64 -22.55
CA ASP A 286 -29.94 48.56 -22.47
C ASP A 286 -31.15 47.86 -21.79
N PRO A 287 -31.76 48.46 -20.75
CA PRO A 287 -32.87 47.83 -20.02
C PRO A 287 -34.09 47.51 -20.88
N ARG A 288 -34.25 48.12 -22.06
CA ARG A 288 -35.29 47.75 -23.04
C ARG A 288 -34.95 46.44 -23.75
N ALA A 289 -33.68 46.20 -24.06
CA ALA A 289 -33.23 44.95 -24.65
C ALA A 289 -33.32 43.79 -23.65
N MET A 290 -32.92 44.01 -22.39
CA MET A 290 -33.09 42.99 -21.34
C MET A 290 -34.55 42.57 -21.16
N ARG A 291 -35.49 43.52 -21.12
CA ARG A 291 -36.93 43.21 -21.05
C ARG A 291 -37.44 42.41 -22.25
N LEU A 292 -36.85 42.60 -23.44
CA LEU A 292 -37.18 41.78 -24.60
C LEU A 292 -36.70 40.35 -24.41
N VAL A 293 -35.46 40.15 -23.94
CA VAL A 293 -34.89 38.82 -23.67
C VAL A 293 -35.69 38.09 -22.59
N GLU A 294 -36.04 38.77 -21.49
CA GLU A 294 -36.91 38.24 -20.44
C GLU A 294 -38.29 37.85 -20.99
N GLY A 295 -38.87 38.70 -21.84
CA GLY A 295 -40.16 38.45 -22.48
C GLY A 295 -40.17 37.30 -23.49
N LEU A 296 -39.02 36.98 -24.09
CA LEU A 296 -38.86 35.82 -24.98
C LEU A 296 -38.89 34.49 -24.20
N ASN A 297 -38.72 34.52 -22.88
CA ASN A 297 -38.69 33.34 -22.01
C ASN A 297 -37.74 32.25 -22.53
N THR A 298 -36.53 32.67 -22.91
CA THR A 298 -35.52 31.81 -23.55
C THR A 298 -35.04 30.69 -22.63
N GLY A 299 -35.19 30.88 -21.32
CA GLY A 299 -34.60 30.02 -20.30
C GLY A 299 -33.06 29.99 -20.37
N LEU A 300 -32.40 30.92 -21.05
CA LEU A 300 -30.94 31.02 -21.14
C LEU A 300 -30.37 31.82 -19.97
N ALA A 301 -29.15 31.49 -19.58
CA ALA A 301 -28.39 32.30 -18.64
C ALA A 301 -27.70 33.45 -19.38
N VAL A 302 -27.84 34.66 -18.85
CA VAL A 302 -27.12 35.86 -19.29
C VAL A 302 -26.19 36.28 -18.16
N LEU A 303 -24.89 36.15 -18.41
CA LEU A 303 -23.84 36.42 -17.44
C LEU A 303 -23.14 37.73 -17.78
N SER A 304 -22.58 38.41 -16.79
CA SER A 304 -21.75 39.61 -16.96
C SER A 304 -20.40 39.41 -16.29
N VAL A 305 -19.33 39.74 -17.00
CA VAL A 305 -17.94 39.67 -16.51
C VAL A 305 -17.22 41.01 -16.76
N PRO A 306 -16.31 41.43 -15.87
CA PRO A 306 -15.57 42.68 -16.03
C PRO A 306 -14.45 42.61 -17.08
N SER A 307 -13.97 41.41 -17.41
CA SER A 307 -12.93 41.16 -18.41
C SER A 307 -13.40 41.49 -19.83
N ASP A 308 -12.47 41.74 -20.74
CA ASP A 308 -12.78 41.89 -22.16
C ASP A 308 -13.04 40.54 -22.85
N SER A 309 -13.44 40.56 -24.12
CA SER A 309 -13.77 39.34 -24.87
C SER A 309 -12.59 38.40 -25.08
N TYR A 310 -11.36 38.92 -25.19
CA TYR A 310 -10.18 38.07 -25.39
C TYR A 310 -9.84 37.32 -24.10
N ASP A 311 -9.70 38.06 -22.99
CA ASP A 311 -9.38 37.48 -21.68
C ASP A 311 -10.47 36.50 -21.22
N THR A 312 -11.74 36.81 -21.52
CA THR A 312 -12.87 35.95 -21.19
C THR A 312 -12.83 34.63 -21.97
N VAL A 313 -12.51 34.66 -23.26
CA VAL A 313 -12.37 33.44 -24.08
C VAL A 313 -11.18 32.62 -23.59
N GLU A 314 -10.03 33.26 -23.35
CA GLU A 314 -8.84 32.58 -22.85
C GLU A 314 -9.11 31.88 -21.51
N ALA A 315 -9.71 32.60 -20.55
CA ALA A 315 -10.08 32.04 -19.25
C ALA A 315 -11.11 30.91 -19.39
N SER A 316 -12.12 31.08 -20.24
CA SER A 316 -13.16 30.07 -20.47
C SER A 316 -12.62 28.80 -21.12
N SER A 317 -11.70 28.93 -22.07
CA SER A 317 -11.10 27.81 -22.80
C SER A 317 -10.25 26.88 -21.91
N ARG A 318 -9.85 27.34 -20.72
CA ARG A 318 -9.07 26.57 -19.74
C ARG A 318 -9.96 25.80 -18.76
N ILE A 319 -11.28 25.97 -18.83
CA ILE A 319 -12.22 25.33 -17.90
C ILE A 319 -12.52 23.92 -18.41
N GLU A 320 -12.10 22.92 -17.64
CA GLU A 320 -12.46 21.53 -17.90
C GLU A 320 -13.74 21.17 -17.14
N GLY A 321 -14.74 20.65 -17.87
CA GLY A 321 -15.88 20.00 -17.24
C GLY A 321 -15.47 18.67 -16.63
N ARG A 322 -15.95 18.40 -15.42
CA ARG A 322 -15.70 17.13 -14.72
C ARG A 322 -17.00 16.55 -14.17
N PRO A 323 -17.15 15.21 -14.15
CA PRO A 323 -18.25 14.60 -13.43
C PRO A 323 -18.23 15.00 -11.96
N SER A 324 -19.39 15.38 -11.43
CA SER A 324 -19.60 15.73 -10.02
C SER A 324 -20.98 15.26 -9.58
N THR A 325 -21.21 15.16 -8.28
CA THR A 325 -22.53 14.83 -7.71
C THR A 325 -23.58 15.91 -8.00
N ALA A 326 -23.13 17.16 -8.24
CA ALA A 326 -23.98 18.24 -8.72
C ALA A 326 -24.49 18.02 -10.16
N ASN A 327 -23.78 17.23 -10.96
CA ASN A 327 -24.06 17.00 -12.38
C ASN A 327 -24.31 15.51 -12.69
N PRO A 328 -25.43 14.93 -12.23
CA PRO A 328 -25.70 13.49 -12.38
C PRO A 328 -25.71 13.02 -13.84
N ARG A 329 -26.13 13.88 -14.79
CA ARG A 329 -26.12 13.57 -16.22
C ARG A 329 -24.72 13.29 -16.76
N LYS A 330 -23.70 14.01 -16.29
CA LYS A 330 -22.29 13.77 -16.68
C LYS A 330 -21.76 12.47 -16.10
N VAL A 331 -22.17 12.13 -14.87
CA VAL A 331 -21.82 10.85 -14.23
C VAL A 331 -22.42 9.69 -15.01
N ASP A 332 -23.70 9.76 -15.37
CA ASP A 332 -24.38 8.72 -16.15
C ASP A 332 -23.78 8.59 -17.56
N ALA A 333 -23.45 9.70 -18.22
CA ALA A 333 -22.77 9.68 -19.51
C ALA A 333 -21.37 9.07 -19.43
N ALA A 334 -20.60 9.38 -18.38
CA ALA A 334 -19.28 8.80 -18.13
C ALA A 334 -19.35 7.28 -17.89
N LEU A 335 -20.30 6.84 -17.07
CA LEU A 335 -20.53 5.41 -16.81
C LEU A 335 -21.02 4.68 -18.07
N GLY A 336 -21.94 5.28 -18.83
CA GLY A 336 -22.41 4.72 -20.10
C GLY A 336 -21.29 4.59 -21.14
N ALA A 337 -20.40 5.58 -21.23
CA ALA A 337 -19.23 5.52 -22.10
C ALA A 337 -18.25 4.41 -21.67
N PHE A 338 -18.05 4.23 -20.37
CA PHE A 338 -17.22 3.15 -19.83
C PHE A 338 -17.84 1.78 -20.13
N GLU A 339 -19.12 1.57 -19.80
CA GLU A 339 -19.81 0.29 -20.01
C GLU A 339 -19.92 -0.10 -21.49
N ALA A 340 -20.02 0.88 -22.40
CA ALA A 340 -20.11 0.61 -23.84
C ALA A 340 -18.77 0.20 -24.49
N ASN A 341 -17.63 0.60 -23.91
CA ASN A 341 -16.31 0.44 -24.52
C ASN A 341 -15.34 -0.45 -23.74
N VAL A 342 -15.71 -0.87 -22.52
CA VAL A 342 -14.92 -1.74 -21.67
C VAL A 342 -15.66 -3.05 -21.45
N ASP A 343 -14.99 -4.18 -21.60
CA ASP A 343 -15.54 -5.48 -21.19
C ASP A 343 -15.57 -5.55 -19.65
N THR A 344 -16.68 -5.07 -19.10
CA THR A 344 -16.92 -4.98 -17.65
C THR A 344 -16.93 -6.34 -16.98
N VAL A 345 -17.34 -7.40 -17.68
CA VAL A 345 -17.40 -8.76 -17.15
C VAL A 345 -15.99 -9.33 -17.02
N ASP A 346 -15.17 -9.21 -18.08
CA ASP A 346 -13.77 -9.67 -18.02
C ASP A 346 -12.96 -8.85 -17.01
N LEU A 347 -13.11 -7.53 -17.01
CA LEU A 347 -12.38 -6.66 -16.09
C LEU A 347 -12.75 -6.93 -14.62
N ALA A 348 -14.05 -7.09 -14.32
CA ALA A 348 -14.53 -7.47 -12.99
C ALA A 348 -13.99 -8.85 -12.56
N ARG A 349 -13.96 -9.83 -13.47
CA ARG A 349 -13.38 -11.15 -13.21
C ARG A 349 -11.89 -11.02 -12.87
N ARG A 350 -11.11 -10.28 -13.67
CA ARG A 350 -9.67 -10.07 -13.41
C ARG A 350 -9.43 -9.36 -12.08
N LEU A 351 -10.19 -8.33 -11.74
CA LEU A 351 -10.11 -7.68 -10.42
C LEU A 351 -10.33 -8.64 -9.25
N ARG A 352 -11.09 -9.74 -9.44
CA ARG A 352 -11.33 -10.74 -8.39
C ARG A 352 -10.17 -11.71 -8.19
N VAL A 353 -9.52 -12.12 -9.28
CA VAL A 353 -8.46 -13.15 -9.27
C VAL A 353 -7.06 -12.56 -9.26
N SER A 354 -6.86 -11.37 -9.82
CA SER A 354 -5.56 -10.71 -9.84
C SER A 354 -5.27 -10.09 -8.48
N ARG A 355 -4.18 -10.54 -7.87
CA ARG A 355 -3.53 -9.90 -6.73
C ARG A 355 -2.07 -9.69 -7.10
N SER A 356 -1.45 -8.65 -6.56
CA SER A 356 0.01 -8.60 -6.58
C SER A 356 0.53 -9.82 -5.80
N GLU A 357 1.31 -10.69 -6.47
CA GLU A 357 2.06 -11.75 -5.79
C GLU A 357 3.26 -11.17 -5.03
N ARG A 358 3.61 -9.90 -5.29
CA ARG A 358 4.72 -9.22 -4.64
C ARG A 358 4.34 -8.81 -3.23
N VAL A 359 5.24 -9.10 -2.29
CA VAL A 359 5.18 -8.65 -0.90
C VAL A 359 6.42 -7.80 -0.65
N THR A 360 6.22 -6.49 -0.50
CA THR A 360 7.33 -5.58 -0.17
C THR A 360 7.66 -5.67 1.33
N PRO A 361 8.84 -5.18 1.76
CA PRO A 361 9.19 -5.14 3.17
C PRO A 361 8.16 -4.36 4.00
N LEU A 362 7.73 -3.20 3.52
CA LEU A 362 6.79 -2.33 4.22
C LEU A 362 5.42 -3.00 4.38
N MET A 363 4.92 -3.71 3.35
CA MET A 363 3.69 -4.50 3.48
C MET A 363 3.77 -5.53 4.59
N PHE A 364 4.86 -6.29 4.60
CA PHE A 364 5.06 -7.36 5.56
C PHE A 364 5.14 -6.81 6.98
N GLU A 365 5.89 -5.73 7.19
CA GLU A 365 5.99 -5.04 8.47
C GLU A 365 4.62 -4.53 8.98
N TYR A 366 3.82 -3.91 8.10
CA TYR A 366 2.47 -3.49 8.49
C TYR A 366 1.55 -4.67 8.81
N ASP A 367 1.60 -5.76 8.03
CA ASP A 367 0.82 -6.98 8.31
C ASP A 367 1.19 -7.60 9.66
N LEU A 368 2.48 -7.65 9.99
CA LEU A 368 2.97 -8.10 11.30
C LEU A 368 2.37 -7.27 12.44
N LEU A 369 2.42 -5.94 12.32
CA LEU A 369 1.92 -5.04 13.36
C LEU A 369 0.39 -5.14 13.51
N ASP A 370 -0.34 -5.22 12.40
CA ASP A 370 -1.80 -5.35 12.41
C ASP A 370 -2.25 -6.68 13.04
N ARG A 371 -1.57 -7.77 12.71
CA ARG A 371 -1.87 -9.09 13.30
C ARG A 371 -1.56 -9.13 14.80
N ALA A 372 -0.42 -8.58 15.21
CA ALA A 372 -0.07 -8.48 16.63
C ALA A 372 -1.06 -7.59 17.40
N ARG A 373 -1.53 -6.49 16.79
CA ARG A 373 -2.55 -5.61 17.38
C ARG A 373 -3.93 -6.28 17.50
N ALA A 374 -4.31 -7.13 16.54
CA ALA A 374 -5.60 -7.82 16.56
C ALA A 374 -5.71 -8.83 17.71
N ASP A 375 -4.60 -9.41 18.15
CA ASP A 375 -4.51 -10.33 19.28
C ASP A 375 -3.35 -9.92 20.21
N ARG A 376 -3.59 -8.86 21.00
CA ARG A 376 -2.58 -8.28 21.88
C ARG A 376 -2.10 -9.30 22.92
N ARG A 377 -0.79 -9.51 22.97
CA ARG A 377 -0.13 -10.40 23.93
C ARG A 377 0.74 -9.63 24.93
N ARG A 378 0.98 -10.24 26.09
CA ARG A 378 1.84 -9.71 27.15
C ARG A 378 3.28 -10.13 26.89
N LEU A 379 4.16 -9.18 26.58
CA LEU A 379 5.55 -9.45 26.23
C LEU A 379 6.51 -8.80 27.21
N VAL A 380 7.54 -9.54 27.62
CA VAL A 380 8.59 -9.05 28.52
C VAL A 380 9.86 -8.68 27.75
N LEU A 381 10.41 -7.49 28.07
CA LEU A 381 11.65 -6.95 27.52
C LEU A 381 12.67 -6.82 28.66
N PRO A 382 13.65 -7.75 28.78
CA PRO A 382 14.58 -7.78 29.91
C PRO A 382 15.55 -6.61 30.01
N GLU A 383 15.76 -5.88 28.91
CA GLU A 383 16.77 -4.82 28.77
C GLU A 383 16.13 -3.43 28.93
N GLY A 384 15.28 -3.26 29.96
CA GLY A 384 14.35 -2.13 30.09
C GLY A 384 14.99 -0.75 30.29
N SER A 385 16.29 -0.66 30.53
CA SER A 385 17.03 0.61 30.66
C SER A 385 17.79 1.02 29.40
N GLU A 386 17.72 0.21 28.35
CA GLU A 386 18.41 0.41 27.07
C GLU A 386 17.60 1.34 26.15
N GLU A 387 18.27 2.28 25.50
CA GLU A 387 17.62 3.36 24.74
C GLU A 387 16.75 2.85 23.58
N ARG A 388 17.24 1.90 22.78
CA ARG A 388 16.52 1.37 21.62
C ARG A 388 15.31 0.55 22.06
N ILE A 389 15.42 -0.22 23.15
CA ILE A 389 14.29 -0.93 23.76
C ILE A 389 13.22 0.04 24.23
N LEU A 390 13.62 1.12 24.91
CA LEU A 390 12.69 2.13 25.40
C LEU A 390 11.98 2.89 24.26
N ARG A 391 12.71 3.28 23.21
CA ARG A 391 12.12 3.89 22.00
C ARG A 391 11.18 2.94 21.28
N ALA A 392 11.54 1.66 21.15
CA ALA A 392 10.66 0.65 20.56
C ALA A 392 9.40 0.45 21.40
N ALA A 393 9.52 0.41 22.73
CA ALA A 393 8.39 0.28 23.65
C ALA A 393 7.39 1.43 23.49
N GLU A 394 7.84 2.69 23.36
CA GLU A 394 6.96 3.82 23.07
C GLU A 394 6.17 3.61 21.77
N ILE A 395 6.84 3.21 20.68
CA ILE A 395 6.18 2.95 19.38
C ILE A 395 5.13 1.85 19.51
N LEU A 396 5.49 0.72 20.14
CA LEU A 396 4.63 -0.44 20.33
C LEU A 396 3.39 -0.12 21.19
N LEU A 397 3.57 0.65 22.27
CA LEU A 397 2.48 1.09 23.14
C LEU A 397 1.55 2.07 22.43
N ARG A 398 2.10 3.10 21.76
CA ARG A 398 1.31 4.08 20.99
C ARG A 398 0.50 3.43 19.88
N ARG A 399 1.06 2.41 19.21
CA ARG A 399 0.39 1.63 18.17
C ARG A 399 -0.53 0.53 18.71
N GLY A 400 -0.50 0.26 20.02
CA GLY A 400 -1.34 -0.75 20.67
C GLY A 400 -1.00 -2.18 20.25
N VAL A 401 0.27 -2.48 19.98
CA VAL A 401 0.74 -3.76 19.41
C VAL A 401 0.79 -4.88 20.46
N ALA A 402 1.23 -4.57 21.68
CA ALA A 402 1.39 -5.54 22.76
C ALA A 402 1.30 -4.86 24.13
N ASP A 403 1.01 -5.64 25.17
CA ASP A 403 1.17 -5.22 26.56
C ASP A 403 2.60 -5.50 26.99
N LEU A 404 3.34 -4.48 27.44
CA LEU A 404 4.77 -4.61 27.67
C LEU A 404 5.12 -4.63 29.16
N THR A 405 6.01 -5.54 29.55
CA THR A 405 6.73 -5.49 30.83
C THR A 405 8.21 -5.21 30.58
N LEU A 406 8.73 -4.11 31.13
CA LEU A 406 10.15 -3.77 31.12
C LEU A 406 10.81 -4.25 32.40
N LEU A 407 11.92 -4.98 32.30
CA LEU A 407 12.69 -5.37 33.48
C LEU A 407 13.79 -4.37 33.80
N GLY A 408 13.91 -4.03 35.07
CA GLY A 408 14.96 -3.15 35.58
C GLY A 408 14.49 -2.33 36.77
N ARG A 409 15.39 -1.52 37.32
CA ARG A 409 15.08 -0.64 38.45
C ARG A 409 14.14 0.48 38.02
N PRO A 410 12.98 0.70 38.69
CA PRO A 410 12.01 1.73 38.31
C PRO A 410 12.62 3.13 38.20
N ASP A 411 13.48 3.51 39.15
CA ASP A 411 14.13 4.83 39.15
C ASP A 411 15.04 5.04 37.94
N ASP A 412 15.77 4.01 37.52
CA ASP A 412 16.68 4.08 36.37
C ASP A 412 15.91 4.19 35.06
N ILE A 413 14.87 3.37 34.89
CA ILE A 413 13.99 3.39 33.71
C ILE A 413 13.26 4.74 33.62
N ALA A 414 12.71 5.24 34.74
CA ALA A 414 12.04 6.54 34.79
C ALA A 414 13.01 7.70 34.49
N ARG A 415 14.26 7.63 34.98
CA ARG A 415 15.30 8.62 34.65
C ARG A 415 15.61 8.61 33.15
N ARG A 416 15.85 7.44 32.56
CA ARG A 416 16.15 7.30 31.12
C ARG A 416 15.01 7.78 30.23
N THR A 417 13.78 7.43 30.60
CA THR A 417 12.56 7.87 29.91
C THR A 417 12.48 9.40 29.85
N ARG A 418 12.75 10.09 30.97
CA ARG A 418 12.81 11.56 31.03
C ARG A 418 13.94 12.15 30.21
N GLU A 419 15.14 11.54 30.23
CA GLU A 419 16.29 11.97 29.43
C GLU A 419 16.00 11.91 27.92
N LEU A 420 15.25 10.88 27.49
CA LEU A 420 14.93 10.64 26.08
C LEU A 420 13.66 11.35 25.60
N GLY A 421 12.83 11.88 26.51
CA GLY A 421 11.58 12.56 26.17
C GLY A 421 10.49 11.64 25.62
N ILE A 422 10.49 10.38 26.04
CA ILE A 422 9.58 9.32 25.56
C ILE A 422 8.50 9.01 26.60
N ASP A 423 7.36 8.49 26.15
CA ASP A 423 6.27 8.04 27.02
C ASP A 423 6.12 6.51 27.01
N ILE A 424 6.27 5.90 28.19
CA ILE A 424 6.10 4.46 28.43
C ILE A 424 5.04 4.17 29.51
N GLY A 425 4.13 5.12 29.81
CA GLY A 425 3.15 4.99 30.88
C GLY A 425 2.22 3.77 30.78
N GLY A 426 2.10 3.19 29.57
CA GLY A 426 1.35 1.96 29.33
C GLY A 426 2.12 0.65 29.61
N ALA A 427 3.42 0.70 29.94
CA ALA A 427 4.22 -0.49 30.27
C ALA A 427 4.29 -0.74 31.78
N GLN A 428 4.30 -2.01 32.17
CA GLN A 428 4.64 -2.42 33.52
C GLN A 428 6.16 -2.41 33.70
N VAL A 429 6.65 -1.90 34.83
CA VAL A 429 8.08 -1.96 35.18
C VAL A 429 8.27 -2.88 36.37
N VAL A 430 9.14 -3.88 36.24
CA VAL A 430 9.43 -4.86 37.29
C VAL A 430 10.93 -4.94 37.53
N ASP A 431 11.37 -4.81 38.78
CA ASP A 431 12.76 -5.05 39.17
C ASP A 431 12.93 -6.52 39.60
N PRO A 432 13.69 -7.34 38.84
CA PRO A 432 13.93 -8.75 39.19
C PRO A 432 14.53 -8.95 40.59
N ALA A 433 15.29 -7.97 41.10
CA ALA A 433 15.98 -8.11 42.39
C ALA A 433 15.03 -7.96 43.59
N THR A 434 13.95 -7.18 43.44
CA THR A 434 13.03 -6.80 44.53
C THR A 434 11.60 -7.26 44.28
N SER A 435 11.31 -7.91 43.14
CA SER A 435 10.00 -8.42 42.81
C SER A 435 9.53 -9.50 43.79
N GLU A 436 8.25 -9.46 44.15
CA GLU A 436 7.57 -10.50 44.93
C GLU A 436 7.56 -11.87 44.23
N TRP A 437 7.76 -11.93 42.91
CA TRP A 437 7.79 -13.19 42.15
C TRP A 437 9.13 -13.92 42.28
N ARG A 438 10.17 -13.29 42.84
CA ARG A 438 11.52 -13.83 42.87
C ARG A 438 11.61 -15.14 43.64
N ASP A 439 10.97 -15.24 44.81
CA ASP A 439 11.00 -16.45 45.64
C ASP A 439 10.28 -17.63 44.97
N GLU A 440 9.14 -17.36 44.34
CA GLU A 440 8.40 -18.35 43.55
C GLU A 440 9.25 -18.84 42.37
N PHE A 441 9.86 -17.92 41.62
CA PHE A 441 10.70 -18.27 40.48
C PHE A 441 11.94 -19.06 40.89
N ALA A 442 12.58 -18.70 42.01
CA ALA A 442 13.72 -19.41 42.55
C ALA A 442 13.36 -20.85 42.89
N THR A 443 12.23 -21.06 43.56
CA THR A 443 11.71 -22.39 43.92
C THR A 443 11.46 -23.23 42.67
N ALA A 444 10.68 -22.71 41.71
CA ALA A 444 10.36 -23.41 40.48
C ALA A 444 11.62 -23.73 39.64
N TYR A 445 12.58 -22.82 39.57
CA TYR A 445 13.83 -23.04 38.83
C TYR A 445 14.73 -24.10 39.50
N ALA A 446 14.83 -24.08 40.84
CA ALA A 446 15.55 -25.11 41.59
C ALA A 446 14.96 -26.50 41.34
N GLU A 447 13.63 -26.64 41.36
CA GLU A 447 12.94 -27.90 41.06
C GLU A 447 13.23 -28.37 39.62
N LEU A 448 13.09 -27.48 38.64
CA LEU A 448 13.36 -27.78 37.23
C LEU A 448 14.80 -28.27 36.98
N ARG A 449 15.76 -27.79 37.78
CA ARG A 449 17.19 -28.04 37.61
C ARG A 449 17.81 -28.84 38.76
N ALA A 450 17.00 -29.48 39.60
CA ALA A 450 17.47 -30.30 40.72
C ALA A 450 18.42 -31.42 40.26
N HIS A 451 18.14 -32.03 39.10
CA HIS A 451 18.99 -33.06 38.47
C HIS A 451 20.40 -32.56 38.06
N ARG A 452 20.61 -31.23 38.01
CA ARG A 452 21.92 -30.59 37.78
C ARG A 452 22.52 -30.00 39.05
N GLY A 453 21.90 -30.21 40.21
CA GLY A 453 22.41 -29.77 41.51
C GLY A 453 22.18 -28.28 41.82
N VAL A 454 21.19 -27.63 41.19
CA VAL A 454 20.85 -26.23 41.51
C VAL A 454 20.12 -26.18 42.86
N THR A 455 20.71 -25.49 43.86
CA THR A 455 20.09 -25.29 45.18
C THR A 455 19.13 -24.08 45.17
N PRO A 456 18.19 -23.97 46.11
CA PRO A 456 17.29 -22.82 46.21
C PRO A 456 18.03 -21.48 46.32
N GLU A 457 19.15 -21.42 47.04
CA GLU A 457 19.96 -20.21 47.20
C GLU A 457 20.61 -19.79 45.87
N LEU A 458 21.19 -20.76 45.15
CA LEU A 458 21.76 -20.50 43.82
C LEU A 458 20.66 -20.11 42.82
N ALA A 459 19.50 -20.76 42.88
CA ALA A 459 18.36 -20.41 42.04
C ALA A 459 17.90 -18.98 42.30
N HIS A 460 17.85 -18.56 43.56
CA HIS A 460 17.46 -17.20 43.95
C HIS A 460 18.41 -16.11 43.40
N ASP A 461 19.70 -16.41 43.27
CA ASP A 461 20.67 -15.53 42.61
C ASP A 461 20.54 -15.55 41.08
N ILE A 462 20.30 -16.73 40.48
CA ILE A 462 20.15 -16.88 39.04
C ILE A 462 18.90 -16.17 38.52
N VAL A 463 17.75 -16.37 39.18
CA VAL A 463 16.48 -15.78 38.70
C VAL A 463 16.44 -14.27 38.84
N ALA A 464 17.33 -13.64 39.60
CA ALA A 464 17.48 -12.18 39.63
C ALA A 464 18.08 -11.61 38.34
N GLN A 465 18.69 -12.44 37.49
CA GLN A 465 19.21 -12.01 36.19
C GLN A 465 18.04 -11.75 35.23
N PRO A 466 18.00 -10.60 34.51
CA PRO A 466 16.84 -10.21 33.71
C PRO A 466 16.37 -11.27 32.70
N ASN A 467 17.28 -11.94 31.98
CA ASN A 467 16.90 -12.98 31.02
C ASN A 467 16.31 -14.22 31.69
N TYR A 468 16.82 -14.64 32.85
CA TYR A 468 16.21 -15.74 33.61
C TYR A 468 14.87 -15.34 34.19
N PHE A 469 14.76 -14.15 34.78
CA PHE A 469 13.51 -13.62 35.30
C PHE A 469 12.42 -13.53 34.23
N GLY A 470 12.75 -12.93 33.07
CA GLY A 470 11.84 -12.83 31.93
C GLY A 470 11.43 -14.20 31.39
N THR A 471 12.37 -15.16 31.32
CA THR A 471 12.03 -16.54 30.90
C THR A 471 11.10 -17.22 31.91
N MET A 472 11.28 -16.99 33.22
CA MET A 472 10.38 -17.48 34.26
C MET A 472 9.00 -16.83 34.20
N MET A 473 8.90 -15.54 33.84
CA MET A 473 7.61 -14.90 33.57
C MET A 473 6.87 -15.60 32.43
N VAL A 474 7.58 -15.94 31.35
CA VAL A 474 7.01 -16.71 30.23
C VAL A 474 6.62 -18.11 30.68
N ALA A 475 7.45 -18.81 31.45
CA ALA A 475 7.20 -20.17 31.93
C ALA A 475 6.04 -20.27 32.94
N THR A 476 5.77 -19.21 33.68
CA THR A 476 4.69 -19.16 34.68
C THR A 476 3.41 -18.48 34.19
N GLY A 477 3.35 -18.08 32.91
CA GLY A 477 2.16 -17.47 32.31
C GLY A 477 1.91 -16.00 32.68
N ARG A 478 2.91 -15.35 33.28
CA ARG A 478 2.90 -13.90 33.58
C ARG A 478 3.23 -13.06 32.34
N ALA A 479 3.94 -13.63 31.39
CA ALA A 479 4.10 -13.12 30.04
C ALA A 479 3.82 -14.25 29.03
N ASP A 480 3.38 -13.89 27.84
CA ASP A 480 3.10 -14.81 26.74
C ASP A 480 4.34 -15.01 25.85
N GLY A 481 5.32 -14.10 25.92
CA GLY A 481 6.62 -14.22 25.22
C GLY A 481 7.68 -13.23 25.70
N MET A 482 8.93 -13.45 25.28
CA MET A 482 10.08 -12.61 25.65
C MET A 482 10.91 -12.20 24.42
N VAL A 483 11.42 -10.97 24.44
CA VAL A 483 12.43 -10.49 23.47
C VAL A 483 13.61 -9.88 24.22
N SER A 484 14.82 -10.37 23.96
CA SER A 484 16.07 -9.88 24.57
C SER A 484 17.23 -9.96 23.58
N GLY A 485 18.42 -9.43 23.90
CA GLY A 485 19.64 -9.57 23.08
C GLY A 485 20.22 -8.27 22.54
N ALA A 486 19.57 -7.11 22.77
CA ALA A 486 20.09 -5.82 22.34
C ALA A 486 21.41 -5.47 23.06
N THR A 487 21.61 -5.98 24.28
CA THR A 487 22.85 -5.84 25.06
C THR A 487 23.43 -7.17 25.55
N HIS A 488 22.64 -8.24 25.57
CA HIS A 488 23.12 -9.58 25.93
C HIS A 488 23.76 -10.33 24.75
N THR A 489 24.45 -11.43 25.06
CA THR A 489 24.87 -12.37 24.01
C THR A 489 23.73 -13.33 23.68
N THR A 490 23.64 -13.78 22.43
CA THR A 490 22.71 -14.83 22.00
C THR A 490 22.71 -16.03 22.93
N ALA A 491 23.90 -16.47 23.39
CA ALA A 491 24.01 -17.55 24.37
C ALA A 491 23.36 -17.22 25.73
N ALA A 492 23.43 -15.97 26.19
CA ALA A 492 22.81 -15.52 27.43
C ALA A 492 21.28 -15.33 27.32
N THR A 493 20.75 -15.08 26.12
CA THR A 493 19.30 -15.05 25.86
C THR A 493 18.72 -16.46 25.72
N ILE A 494 19.40 -17.31 24.95
CA ILE A 494 18.88 -18.62 24.54
C ILE A 494 19.06 -19.69 25.63
N ARG A 495 20.14 -19.64 26.43
CA ARG A 495 20.38 -20.63 27.49
C ARG A 495 19.21 -20.73 28.49
N PRO A 496 18.70 -19.64 29.08
CA PRO A 496 17.51 -19.71 29.95
C PRO A 496 16.31 -20.35 29.25
N ALA A 497 16.05 -20.02 27.98
CA ALA A 497 14.97 -20.59 27.20
C ALA A 497 15.08 -22.13 27.08
N PHE A 498 16.28 -22.66 26.86
CA PHE A 498 16.50 -24.11 26.84
C PHE A 498 16.39 -24.76 28.22
N GLU A 499 16.87 -24.10 29.27
CA GLU A 499 16.82 -24.67 30.62
C GLU A 499 15.40 -24.73 31.19
N ILE A 500 14.57 -23.72 30.88
CA ILE A 500 13.25 -23.50 31.46
C ILE A 500 12.12 -23.91 30.49
N ILE A 501 12.07 -23.30 29.29
CA ILE A 501 10.97 -23.49 28.33
C ILE A 501 11.12 -24.83 27.59
N ARG A 502 12.32 -25.21 27.17
CA ARG A 502 12.62 -26.45 26.40
C ARG A 502 11.93 -26.49 25.04
N THR A 503 12.30 -27.49 24.23
CA THR A 503 11.69 -27.72 22.92
C THR A 503 10.30 -28.34 23.01
N VAL A 504 9.49 -28.16 21.97
CA VAL A 504 8.22 -28.88 21.81
C VAL A 504 8.47 -30.39 21.70
N PRO A 505 7.53 -31.25 22.16
CA PRO A 505 7.66 -32.69 22.01
C PRO A 505 7.88 -33.11 20.55
N GLY A 506 8.86 -33.99 20.32
CA GLY A 506 9.19 -34.48 18.98
C GLY A 506 10.20 -33.63 18.21
N VAL A 507 10.56 -32.44 18.70
CA VAL A 507 11.63 -31.61 18.13
C VAL A 507 12.88 -31.73 19.00
N SER A 508 13.97 -32.23 18.40
CA SER A 508 15.22 -32.49 19.11
C SER A 508 16.02 -31.22 19.40
N VAL A 509 15.87 -30.19 18.57
CA VAL A 509 16.64 -28.95 18.66
C VAL A 509 15.80 -27.73 18.31
N ALA A 510 15.92 -26.65 19.09
CA ALA A 510 15.38 -25.36 18.69
C ALA A 510 16.32 -24.74 17.65
N SER A 511 15.78 -23.96 16.73
CA SER A 511 16.55 -23.27 15.69
C SER A 511 16.07 -21.85 15.50
N SER A 512 16.66 -21.14 14.55
CA SER A 512 16.24 -19.80 14.20
C SER A 512 15.94 -19.66 12.72
N VAL A 513 15.09 -18.70 12.39
CA VAL A 513 14.92 -18.21 11.02
C VAL A 513 15.09 -16.70 10.95
N PHE A 514 15.49 -16.21 9.78
CA PHE A 514 15.35 -14.81 9.40
C PHE A 514 14.31 -14.70 8.30
N PHE A 515 13.41 -13.71 8.44
CA PHE A 515 12.61 -13.24 7.31
C PHE A 515 13.45 -12.26 6.51
N MET A 516 13.84 -12.68 5.30
CA MET A 516 14.58 -11.88 4.34
C MET A 516 13.58 -11.15 3.45
N LEU A 517 13.34 -9.88 3.75
CA LEU A 517 12.45 -9.00 2.99
C LEU A 517 13.23 -8.42 1.81
N LEU A 518 13.05 -9.03 0.64
CA LEU A 518 13.55 -8.53 -0.64
C LEU A 518 12.57 -7.48 -1.18
N ALA A 519 12.92 -6.83 -2.29
CA ALA A 519 12.10 -5.78 -2.89
C ALA A 519 10.69 -6.25 -3.29
N ASP A 520 10.55 -7.52 -3.66
CA ASP A 520 9.33 -8.07 -4.24
C ASP A 520 8.78 -9.31 -3.52
N ARG A 521 9.49 -9.86 -2.52
CA ARG A 521 9.07 -11.08 -1.82
C ARG A 521 9.73 -11.21 -0.46
N VAL A 522 9.16 -12.10 0.36
CA VAL A 522 9.73 -12.50 1.65
C VAL A 522 10.21 -13.95 1.56
N LEU A 523 11.45 -14.19 1.95
CA LEU A 523 12.03 -15.53 2.06
C LEU A 523 12.33 -15.85 3.53
N VAL A 524 12.36 -17.13 3.88
CA VAL A 524 12.69 -17.62 5.22
C VAL A 524 14.03 -18.35 5.16
N TYR A 525 15.03 -17.87 5.89
CA TYR A 525 16.37 -18.45 5.93
C TYR A 525 16.58 -19.10 7.30
N GLY A 526 16.82 -20.41 7.35
CA GLY A 526 17.09 -21.14 8.60
C GLY A 526 18.12 -22.25 8.41
N ASP A 527 18.87 -22.71 9.40
CA ASP A 527 19.21 -22.02 10.63
C ASP A 527 20.42 -21.11 10.40
N CYS A 528 20.37 -19.88 10.90
CA CYS A 528 21.43 -18.88 10.70
C CYS A 528 22.02 -18.32 12.00
N ALA A 529 21.56 -18.78 13.17
CA ALA A 529 22.01 -18.25 14.46
C ALA A 529 22.28 -19.28 15.57
N VAL A 530 21.67 -20.47 15.55
CA VAL A 530 21.64 -21.34 16.74
C VAL A 530 22.55 -22.56 16.60
N ASN A 531 22.36 -23.38 15.57
CA ASN A 531 22.97 -24.71 15.48
C ASN A 531 24.24 -24.71 14.59
N PRO A 532 25.45 -24.90 15.17
CA PRO A 532 26.71 -24.80 14.42
C PRO A 532 26.85 -25.81 13.27
N ASP A 533 26.60 -27.09 13.56
CA ASP A 533 26.70 -28.20 12.61
C ASP A 533 25.61 -29.24 12.93
N PRO A 534 24.37 -29.04 12.46
CA PRO A 534 23.27 -29.96 12.71
C PRO A 534 23.46 -31.27 11.94
N ASP A 535 23.12 -32.39 12.58
CA ASP A 535 23.04 -33.69 11.90
C ASP A 535 21.81 -33.78 10.97
N ALA A 536 21.69 -34.88 10.20
CA ALA A 536 20.60 -35.04 9.24
C ALA A 536 19.20 -35.03 9.87
N ALA A 537 19.05 -35.56 11.09
CA ALA A 537 17.75 -35.57 11.79
C ALA A 537 17.40 -34.19 12.34
N GLN A 538 18.38 -33.48 12.90
CA GLN A 538 18.25 -32.10 13.35
C GLN A 538 17.95 -31.17 12.18
N LEU A 539 18.62 -31.35 11.04
CA LEU A 539 18.37 -30.54 9.84
C LEU A 539 16.95 -30.77 9.28
N ALA A 540 16.41 -31.99 9.39
CA ALA A 540 15.01 -32.27 9.07
C ALA A 540 14.05 -31.57 10.04
N ASP A 541 14.33 -31.57 11.36
CA ASP A 541 13.54 -30.84 12.37
C ASP A 541 13.53 -29.33 12.10
N ILE A 542 14.69 -28.76 11.71
CA ILE A 542 14.85 -27.34 11.32
C ILE A 542 13.99 -27.03 10.09
N ALA A 543 14.03 -27.87 9.07
CA ALA A 543 13.26 -27.69 7.85
C ALA A 543 11.75 -27.67 8.10
N ILE A 544 11.24 -28.63 8.88
CA ILE A 544 9.82 -28.73 9.23
C ILE A 544 9.39 -27.52 10.07
N SER A 545 10.17 -27.15 11.08
CA SER A 545 9.88 -25.98 11.92
C SER A 545 9.87 -24.68 11.11
N SER A 546 10.79 -24.54 10.16
CA SER A 546 10.89 -23.36 9.29
C SER A 546 9.72 -23.28 8.32
N ALA A 547 9.26 -24.43 7.79
CA ALA A 547 8.07 -24.50 6.94
C ALA A 547 6.80 -24.12 7.71
N ASP A 548 6.64 -24.62 8.93
CA ASP A 548 5.50 -24.27 9.79
C ASP A 548 5.55 -22.78 10.18
N THR A 549 6.74 -22.24 10.45
CA THR A 549 6.94 -20.80 10.69
C THR A 549 6.57 -19.99 9.45
N ALA A 550 7.06 -20.35 8.26
CA ALA A 550 6.72 -19.67 7.01
C ALA A 550 5.20 -19.62 6.78
N ALA A 551 4.52 -20.76 6.92
CA ALA A 551 3.07 -20.86 6.76
C ALA A 551 2.31 -19.97 7.76
N ARG A 552 2.74 -19.91 9.03
CA ARG A 552 2.16 -19.03 10.05
C ARG A 552 2.27 -17.54 9.67
N PHE A 553 3.29 -17.17 8.91
CA PHE A 553 3.50 -15.79 8.43
C PHE A 553 2.97 -15.55 7.01
N GLY A 554 2.10 -16.44 6.50
CA GLY A 554 1.44 -16.28 5.20
C GLY A 554 2.35 -16.55 4.01
N ILE A 555 3.52 -17.17 4.24
CA ILE A 555 4.48 -17.55 3.20
C ILE A 555 4.26 -19.03 2.89
N GLU A 556 3.82 -19.32 1.66
CA GLU A 556 3.63 -20.69 1.18
C GLU A 556 4.96 -21.46 1.26
N PRO A 557 5.06 -22.57 2.02
CA PRO A 557 6.34 -23.24 2.26
C PRO A 557 6.78 -24.08 1.05
N ARG A 558 7.85 -23.64 0.39
CA ARG A 558 8.61 -24.39 -0.62
C ARG A 558 10.05 -24.48 -0.15
N VAL A 559 10.40 -25.63 0.41
CA VAL A 559 11.62 -25.84 1.20
C VAL A 559 12.77 -26.30 0.30
N ALA A 560 13.80 -25.49 0.18
CA ALA A 560 15.07 -25.83 -0.44
C ALA A 560 16.10 -26.22 0.62
N MET A 561 16.51 -27.49 0.62
CA MET A 561 17.58 -27.99 1.49
C MET A 561 18.93 -27.73 0.81
N LEU A 562 19.63 -26.68 1.24
CA LEU A 562 20.77 -26.14 0.52
C LEU A 562 22.02 -26.99 0.66
N SER A 563 22.74 -27.11 -0.45
CA SER A 563 24.08 -27.70 -0.51
C SER A 563 24.89 -27.07 -1.64
N TYR A 564 26.18 -27.40 -1.73
CA TYR A 564 27.01 -27.02 -2.88
C TYR A 564 26.77 -27.89 -4.13
N SER A 565 25.90 -28.91 -4.03
CA SER A 565 25.49 -29.79 -5.13
C SER A 565 23.97 -29.81 -5.31
N THR A 566 23.51 -30.15 -6.52
CA THR A 566 22.09 -30.27 -6.88
C THR A 566 21.77 -31.69 -7.36
N GLY A 567 20.75 -32.33 -6.79
CA GLY A 567 20.35 -33.70 -7.13
C GLY A 567 21.47 -34.71 -6.87
N ASP A 568 21.65 -35.67 -7.78
CA ASP A 568 22.66 -36.74 -7.66
C ASP A 568 24.06 -36.36 -8.18
N SER A 569 24.28 -35.07 -8.51
CA SER A 569 25.48 -34.63 -9.23
C SER A 569 26.76 -34.54 -8.38
N GLY A 570 26.64 -34.58 -7.05
CA GLY A 570 27.77 -34.46 -6.13
C GLY A 570 27.79 -35.57 -5.09
N ALA A 571 28.99 -35.90 -4.61
CA ALA A 571 29.22 -36.86 -3.55
C ALA A 571 30.06 -36.21 -2.44
N GLY A 572 29.79 -36.55 -1.18
CA GLY A 572 30.49 -35.99 -0.03
C GLY A 572 29.62 -35.98 1.22
N VAL A 573 30.27 -35.96 2.38
CA VAL A 573 29.60 -36.08 3.70
C VAL A 573 28.50 -35.02 3.88
N ASP A 574 28.76 -33.77 3.50
CA ASP A 574 27.75 -32.70 3.63
C ASP A 574 26.59 -32.83 2.62
N VAL A 575 26.85 -33.36 1.43
CA VAL A 575 25.80 -33.61 0.41
C VAL A 575 24.91 -34.76 0.87
N GLU A 576 25.52 -35.84 1.34
CA GLU A 576 24.83 -37.02 1.89
C GLU A 576 24.01 -36.66 3.15
N LYS A 577 24.54 -35.79 4.02
CA LYS A 577 23.82 -35.25 5.19
C LYS A 577 22.53 -34.54 4.78
N VAL A 578 22.61 -33.64 3.79
CA VAL A 578 21.46 -32.88 3.28
C VAL A 578 20.47 -33.80 2.54
N ALA A 579 20.95 -34.77 1.76
CA ALA A 579 20.11 -35.76 1.10
C ALA A 579 19.34 -36.63 2.10
N ALA A 580 20.02 -37.12 3.15
CA ALA A 580 19.40 -37.87 4.22
C ALA A 580 18.35 -37.04 4.98
N ALA A 581 18.67 -35.78 5.30
CA ALA A 581 17.71 -34.86 5.92
C ALA A 581 16.47 -34.64 5.03
N THR A 582 16.66 -34.43 3.74
CA THR A 582 15.57 -34.24 2.76
C THR A 582 14.63 -35.44 2.73
N LYS A 583 15.19 -36.66 2.72
CA LYS A 583 14.42 -37.90 2.80
C LYS A 583 13.60 -37.97 4.09
N LEU A 584 14.20 -37.63 5.23
CA LEU A 584 13.50 -37.61 6.53
C LEU A 584 12.34 -36.59 6.54
N VAL A 585 12.50 -35.42 5.92
CA VAL A 585 11.41 -34.45 5.79
C VAL A 585 10.26 -35.04 4.98
N ARG A 586 10.53 -35.65 3.82
CA ARG A 586 9.51 -36.30 2.96
C ARG A 586 8.78 -37.43 3.68
N GLU A 587 9.49 -38.22 4.49
CA GLU A 587 8.91 -39.31 5.28
C GLU A 587 8.00 -38.80 6.40
N ARG A 588 8.42 -37.74 7.11
CA ARG A 588 7.71 -37.20 8.28
C ARG A 588 6.56 -36.25 7.91
N ARG A 589 6.68 -35.52 6.79
CA ARG A 589 5.75 -34.50 6.30
C ARG A 589 5.60 -34.59 4.77
N PRO A 590 4.91 -35.61 4.26
CA PRO A 590 4.73 -35.82 2.81
C PRO A 590 3.89 -34.71 2.14
N ASP A 591 3.21 -33.88 2.93
CA ASP A 591 2.48 -32.69 2.48
C ASP A 591 3.40 -31.52 2.10
N LEU A 592 4.64 -31.47 2.59
CA LEU A 592 5.56 -30.37 2.35
C LEU A 592 6.26 -30.49 0.99
N LEU A 593 6.26 -29.40 0.23
CA LEU A 593 7.08 -29.26 -0.97
C LEU A 593 8.54 -29.06 -0.55
N VAL A 594 9.36 -30.11 -0.69
CA VAL A 594 10.78 -30.08 -0.32
C VAL A 594 11.66 -30.63 -1.43
N GLU A 595 12.74 -29.90 -1.73
CA GLU A 595 13.78 -30.31 -2.67
C GLU A 595 15.16 -30.16 -2.06
N GLY A 596 16.02 -31.15 -2.31
CA GLY A 596 17.31 -31.23 -1.65
C GLY A 596 18.06 -32.52 -2.00
N PRO A 597 19.40 -32.49 -2.04
CA PRO A 597 20.25 -31.31 -1.96
C PRO A 597 20.09 -30.40 -3.20
N ILE A 598 20.07 -29.08 -3.00
CA ILE A 598 19.94 -28.09 -4.08
C ILE A 598 20.88 -26.89 -3.87
N GLN A 599 21.47 -26.37 -4.94
CA GLN A 599 22.26 -25.14 -4.88
C GLN A 599 21.37 -23.90 -4.79
N TYR A 600 21.90 -22.84 -4.20
CA TYR A 600 21.16 -21.59 -4.01
C TYR A 600 20.67 -20.96 -5.33
N ASP A 601 21.48 -20.99 -6.39
CA ASP A 601 21.11 -20.49 -7.72
C ASP A 601 19.90 -21.25 -8.29
N ALA A 602 19.92 -22.58 -8.21
CA ALA A 602 18.82 -23.45 -8.64
C ALA A 602 17.56 -23.29 -7.78
N ALA A 603 17.71 -22.91 -6.50
CA ALA A 603 16.58 -22.69 -5.62
C ALA A 603 15.88 -21.34 -5.87
N ILE A 604 16.62 -20.28 -6.21
CA ILE A 604 16.11 -18.90 -6.32
C ILE A 604 15.81 -18.44 -7.75
N ASP A 605 16.54 -18.93 -8.76
CA ASP A 605 16.46 -18.46 -10.14
C ASP A 605 15.66 -19.43 -11.02
N PRO A 606 14.49 -19.03 -11.57
CA PRO A 606 13.68 -19.87 -12.44
C PRO A 606 14.39 -20.37 -13.71
N GLN A 607 15.31 -19.58 -14.29
CA GLN A 607 16.03 -19.96 -15.50
C GLN A 607 17.10 -21.02 -15.20
N VAL A 608 17.81 -20.88 -14.08
CA VAL A 608 18.76 -21.89 -13.61
C VAL A 608 18.03 -23.18 -13.23
N ALA A 609 16.90 -23.05 -12.53
CA ALA A 609 16.04 -24.17 -12.15
C ALA A 609 15.53 -24.95 -13.37
N ALA A 610 15.07 -24.26 -14.42
CA ALA A 610 14.62 -24.90 -15.66
C ALA A 610 15.72 -25.75 -16.34
N THR A 611 16.99 -25.42 -16.10
CA THR A 611 18.13 -26.17 -16.63
C THR A 611 18.53 -27.33 -15.72
N LYS A 612 18.61 -27.12 -14.41
CA LYS A 612 19.12 -28.11 -13.44
C LYS A 612 18.06 -29.09 -12.94
N LEU A 613 16.82 -28.63 -12.73
CA LEU A 613 15.71 -29.37 -12.11
C LEU A 613 14.34 -28.95 -12.71
N PRO A 614 14.08 -29.20 -14.00
CA PRO A 614 12.89 -28.69 -14.71
C PRO A 614 11.55 -29.20 -14.15
N GLU A 615 11.52 -30.38 -13.52
CA GLU A 615 10.30 -30.99 -12.98
C GLU A 615 10.06 -30.68 -11.49
N SER A 616 10.95 -29.96 -10.84
CA SER A 616 10.83 -29.67 -9.40
C SER A 616 9.76 -28.59 -9.14
N ALA A 617 8.85 -28.87 -8.21
CA ALA A 617 7.88 -27.88 -7.73
C ALA A 617 8.50 -26.80 -6.83
N VAL A 618 9.76 -26.97 -6.41
CA VAL A 618 10.48 -26.09 -5.49
C VAL A 618 11.57 -25.29 -6.20
N ALA A 619 12.34 -25.89 -7.11
CA ALA A 619 13.45 -25.21 -7.78
C ALA A 619 12.99 -23.93 -8.50
N GLY A 620 13.74 -22.84 -8.33
CA GLY A 620 13.44 -21.50 -8.85
C GLY A 620 12.24 -20.82 -8.22
N ARG A 621 11.59 -21.47 -7.25
CA ARG A 621 10.35 -21.02 -6.59
C ARG A 621 10.42 -21.17 -5.08
N ALA A 622 11.60 -21.48 -4.53
CA ALA A 622 11.77 -21.74 -3.11
C ALA A 622 11.49 -20.48 -2.30
N THR A 623 10.83 -20.67 -1.16
CA THR A 623 10.48 -19.61 -0.20
C THR A 623 11.14 -19.83 1.15
N VAL A 624 11.53 -21.07 1.45
CA VAL A 624 12.20 -21.47 2.70
C VAL A 624 13.55 -22.10 2.33
N PHE A 625 14.63 -21.54 2.83
CA PHE A 625 16.01 -21.91 2.52
C PHE A 625 16.67 -22.49 3.77
N ILE A 626 16.97 -23.78 3.73
CA ILE A 626 17.55 -24.51 4.85
C ILE A 626 19.06 -24.69 4.65
N PHE A 627 19.86 -23.98 5.43
CA PHE A 627 21.32 -24.01 5.38
C PHE A 627 21.87 -25.25 6.10
N PRO A 628 22.95 -25.87 5.56
CA PRO A 628 23.50 -27.11 6.10
C PRO A 628 24.29 -26.94 7.40
N ASP A 629 24.70 -25.70 7.72
CA ASP A 629 25.49 -25.33 8.90
C ASP A 629 25.40 -23.81 9.18
N LEU A 630 25.77 -23.41 10.39
CA LEU A 630 25.71 -22.02 10.84
C LEU A 630 26.64 -21.09 10.08
N ASN A 631 27.82 -21.56 9.67
CA ASN A 631 28.81 -20.72 9.00
C ASN A 631 28.29 -20.31 7.62
N THR A 632 27.74 -21.28 6.88
CA THR A 632 27.08 -21.03 5.59
C THR A 632 25.85 -20.13 5.76
N GLY A 633 24.97 -20.43 6.71
CA GLY A 633 23.76 -19.63 6.95
C GLY A 633 24.06 -18.19 7.36
N ASN A 634 24.92 -18.00 8.37
CA ASN A 634 25.24 -16.69 8.93
C ASN A 634 25.90 -15.74 7.93
N ASN A 635 26.87 -16.24 7.15
CA ASN A 635 27.52 -15.43 6.12
C ASN A 635 26.55 -15.11 4.98
N THR A 636 25.72 -16.07 4.55
CA THR A 636 24.83 -15.88 3.40
C THR A 636 23.74 -14.84 3.69
N TYR A 637 23.03 -14.93 4.81
CA TYR A 637 21.95 -13.96 5.08
C TYR A 637 22.50 -12.54 5.22
N LYS A 638 23.68 -12.36 5.85
CA LYS A 638 24.35 -11.05 5.96
C LYS A 638 24.84 -10.55 4.61
N ALA A 639 25.39 -11.43 3.78
CA ALA A 639 25.82 -11.07 2.44
C ALA A 639 24.62 -10.55 1.63
N VAL A 640 23.51 -11.29 1.62
CA VAL A 640 22.27 -10.88 0.93
C VAL A 640 21.71 -9.57 1.51
N GLN A 641 21.63 -9.44 2.84
CA GLN A 641 21.20 -8.21 3.51
C GLN A 641 21.99 -6.99 3.02
N ARG A 642 23.32 -7.11 2.95
CA ARG A 642 24.21 -5.99 2.62
C ARG A 642 24.32 -5.71 1.12
N SER A 643 24.31 -6.74 0.28
CA SER A 643 24.51 -6.59 -1.17
C SER A 643 23.22 -6.28 -1.91
N ALA A 644 22.08 -6.81 -1.46
CA ALA A 644 20.78 -6.60 -2.09
C ALA A 644 19.95 -5.49 -1.42
N GLY A 645 20.46 -4.88 -0.34
CA GLY A 645 19.70 -3.90 0.46
C GLY A 645 18.45 -4.50 1.11
N ALA A 646 18.42 -5.83 1.29
CA ALA A 646 17.29 -6.52 1.88
C ALA A 646 17.20 -6.23 3.40
N VAL A 647 15.98 -6.15 3.92
CA VAL A 647 15.75 -6.07 5.36
C VAL A 647 15.72 -7.50 5.91
N ALA A 648 16.45 -7.75 7.00
CA ALA A 648 16.50 -9.07 7.63
C ALA A 648 15.87 -8.97 9.02
N VAL A 649 14.70 -9.58 9.21
CA VAL A 649 13.99 -9.58 10.49
C VAL A 649 14.26 -10.90 11.22
N GLY A 650 14.88 -10.81 12.40
CA GLY A 650 15.24 -11.97 13.22
C GLY A 650 16.56 -11.77 13.99
N PRO A 651 17.12 -12.83 14.60
CA PRO A 651 16.68 -14.23 14.49
C PRO A 651 15.38 -14.52 15.23
N VAL A 652 14.45 -15.19 14.56
CA VAL A 652 13.18 -15.67 15.12
C VAL A 652 13.37 -17.12 15.55
N MET A 653 13.29 -17.38 16.85
CA MET A 653 13.43 -18.70 17.44
C MET A 653 12.20 -19.56 17.14
N GLN A 654 12.46 -20.84 16.88
CA GLN A 654 11.45 -21.84 16.58
C GLN A 654 11.75 -23.16 17.29
N GLY A 655 10.70 -23.96 17.49
CA GLY A 655 10.79 -25.25 18.18
C GLY A 655 10.75 -25.17 19.71
N LEU A 656 10.63 -23.98 20.31
CA LEU A 656 10.41 -23.80 21.76
C LEU A 656 8.92 -23.92 22.13
N ARG A 657 8.62 -24.40 23.35
CA ARG A 657 7.22 -24.53 23.84
C ARG A 657 6.51 -23.19 24.03
N ARG A 658 7.26 -22.13 24.31
CA ARG A 658 6.77 -20.75 24.41
C ARG A 658 7.78 -19.81 23.74
N PRO A 659 7.31 -18.69 23.15
CA PRO A 659 8.16 -17.86 22.32
C PRO A 659 9.15 -17.05 23.15
N VAL A 660 10.43 -17.21 22.82
CA VAL A 660 11.55 -16.43 23.34
C VAL A 660 12.46 -16.10 22.17
N ASN A 661 12.59 -14.83 21.82
CA ASN A 661 13.39 -14.38 20.68
C ASN A 661 14.63 -13.61 21.11
N ASP A 662 15.68 -13.75 20.31
CA ASP A 662 16.95 -13.03 20.46
C ASP A 662 17.03 -11.88 19.46
N LEU A 663 17.64 -10.78 19.88
CA LEU A 663 17.97 -9.63 19.06
C LEU A 663 19.47 -9.65 18.76
N SER A 664 19.83 -9.18 17.57
CA SER A 664 21.23 -8.84 17.31
C SER A 664 21.64 -7.65 18.19
N ARG A 665 22.87 -7.64 18.71
CA ARG A 665 23.42 -6.44 19.37
C ARG A 665 23.41 -5.20 18.48
N GLY A 666 23.44 -5.39 17.16
CA GLY A 666 23.32 -4.33 16.16
C GLY A 666 21.88 -4.01 15.75
N ALA A 667 20.86 -4.56 16.43
CA ALA A 667 19.46 -4.32 16.11
C ALA A 667 19.11 -2.83 16.22
N THR A 668 18.39 -2.36 15.22
CA THR A 668 17.81 -1.03 15.15
C THR A 668 16.45 -1.00 15.88
N VAL A 669 15.90 0.19 16.12
CA VAL A 669 14.56 0.33 16.72
C VAL A 669 13.48 -0.39 15.88
N PRO A 670 13.44 -0.26 14.53
CA PRO A 670 12.56 -1.07 13.70
C PRO A 670 12.73 -2.59 13.87
N ASP A 671 13.96 -3.09 13.97
CA ASP A 671 14.21 -4.53 14.18
C ASP A 671 13.58 -5.03 15.49
N ILE A 672 13.67 -4.22 16.56
CA ILE A 672 13.08 -4.53 17.86
C ILE A 672 11.55 -4.54 17.74
N VAL A 673 10.96 -3.52 17.13
CA VAL A 673 9.50 -3.43 16.92
C VAL A 673 8.98 -4.65 16.14
N ASN A 674 9.65 -5.01 15.05
CA ASN A 674 9.28 -6.17 14.23
C ASN A 674 9.43 -7.49 15.00
N THR A 675 10.52 -7.65 15.76
CA THR A 675 10.76 -8.88 16.56
C THR A 675 9.71 -9.04 17.67
N VAL A 676 9.32 -7.94 18.33
CA VAL A 676 8.23 -7.95 19.32
C VAL A 676 6.90 -8.32 18.68
N ALA A 677 6.56 -7.75 17.52
CA ALA A 677 5.34 -8.10 16.78
C ALA A 677 5.32 -9.58 16.38
N ILE A 678 6.43 -10.11 15.86
CA ILE A 678 6.58 -11.55 15.55
C ILE A 678 6.39 -12.40 16.80
N THR A 679 6.98 -12.01 17.93
CA THR A 679 6.85 -12.73 19.20
C THR A 679 5.39 -12.78 19.67
N ALA A 680 4.65 -11.67 19.53
CA ALA A 680 3.21 -11.63 19.81
C ALA A 680 2.43 -12.62 18.94
N ILE A 681 2.72 -12.65 17.64
CA ILE A 681 2.06 -13.59 16.70
C ILE A 681 2.41 -15.05 17.03
N GLN A 682 3.65 -15.34 17.41
CA GLN A 682 4.05 -16.69 17.84
C GLN A 682 3.32 -17.11 19.13
N ALA A 683 3.14 -16.19 20.08
CA ALA A 683 2.41 -16.42 21.32
C ALA A 683 0.92 -16.68 21.04
N ALA A 684 0.31 -15.94 20.12
CA ALA A 684 -1.09 -16.10 19.73
C ALA A 684 -1.45 -17.49 19.18
N GLY A 685 -0.50 -18.12 18.48
CA GLY A 685 -0.69 -19.45 17.87
C GLY A 685 -0.33 -20.63 18.77
N THR A 686 0.08 -20.40 20.03
CA THR A 686 0.39 -21.49 20.97
C THR A 686 -0.91 -21.92 21.65
N PRO A 687 -1.38 -23.17 21.52
CA PRO A 687 -2.54 -23.64 22.27
C PRO A 687 -2.29 -23.38 23.76
N GLU A 688 -3.26 -22.77 24.45
CA GLU A 688 -3.25 -22.79 25.91
C GLU A 688 -3.20 -24.26 26.31
N GLU A 689 -2.11 -24.69 26.96
CA GLU A 689 -2.07 -25.98 27.66
C GLU A 689 -3.09 -25.87 28.79
N GLY A 690 -4.35 -26.14 28.45
CA GLY A 690 -5.49 -26.09 29.34
C GLY A 690 -5.42 -27.23 30.35
N SER A 691 -5.26 -26.81 31.60
CA SER A 691 -5.76 -27.39 32.87
C SER A 691 -5.59 -28.89 33.13
#